data_AF-A0A4R4XXR2-F1
#
_entry.id   AF-A0A4R4XXR2-F1
#
_cell.length_a   1.000
_cell.length_b   1.000
_cell.length_c   1.000
_cell.angle_alpha   90.00
_cell.angle_beta   90.00
_cell.angle_gamma   90.00
#
_symmetry.space_group_name_H-M   'P 1'
#
loop_
_entity.id
_entity.type
_entity.pdbx_description
1 polymer ?
#
loop_
_entity_poly.entity_id
_entity_poly.type
_entity_poly.pdbx_seq_one_letter_code
_entity_poly.pdbx_strand_id
1 'polypeptide(L)'
;MGGKREVDSAAEKYVLGGLWRFAAVRLLLGILLLMVGDFAFSATVDEMKATWRAERGDGARGVFTAESLSCSREVCFWYGMFRPGGDPHEKAVTVELRGVDEDSLSTGDSVPALDVGSPDFVHMAGGSPDWGGPVVAGFVVVFTGGMGTGAIGWVLWRVHRTRPSRASRRRELKGYGSSAVRDFLNRDRWGWSAWPGRSTVRGKMARSWGRTAAAVFILIPLGAVTASQCAVWFAGRDEASSVESVVGSWPLVLMAVMATVAIQVLRLVLVRPRMWVADDEIVIWDGLLLWKALRIPRTGIAAVRQGSGPGRRQNEEAAYLTPFGDEVNLVLRMRDAVPLPARRLRWGNWFWVMLSSSGDESRPTIPQRGRPVRELWLRVKAPRRVAIDLDRWLADEETSPPPRFAPDDHAYHGRVRTHHGVGSTRLKIKGRLAQPVLAEFVNDGSGTLTASLRRAEFGRGIPVVSCGPGAPPAAIVLDDRWVTDEALTNRFLHVEAEGPWTVTIGGPERARPFTRSATGHGPEVLTYEGPPGIAVLTSPDGESHEVHLRGPDLAGLYGRKPVASAGGLGRGPAGGSSVPSLSTFAVPSGSVLQIRADRTEWRIDVTPLDQADVDSLRRSGPEDEMTVPPTGHVRPFEGSIAGDRAAVVRYLGPPGRVLFRGEGGFGLVRLDATLVPLRTLAPPAGEQAVELRSHSLVQVTGGPGTWSMQEAHTATVSRPSKGDELQHAPSRT
;
A
#
# COMPACT_ATOMS: atom_id res chain seq x y z
N MET A 1 -5.65 -6.72 45.27
CA MET A 1 -4.17 -6.72 45.08
C MET A 1 -3.91 -7.35 43.71
N GLY A 2 -3.22 -6.82 42.71
CA GLY A 2 -2.57 -5.54 42.46
C GLY A 2 -2.19 -5.53 40.96
N GLY A 3 -3.16 -5.24 40.08
CA GLY A 3 -2.97 -5.27 38.61
C GLY A 3 -2.69 -3.90 37.98
N LYS A 4 -2.35 -2.89 38.79
CA LYS A 4 -2.25 -1.48 38.34
C LYS A 4 -0.82 -0.98 38.09
N ARG A 5 0.23 -1.79 38.35
CA ARG A 5 1.64 -1.31 38.30
C ARG A 5 2.40 -1.61 36.99
N GLU A 6 1.97 -2.58 36.16
CA GLU A 6 2.71 -2.89 34.92
C GLU A 6 2.41 -1.93 33.75
N VAL A 7 1.19 -1.38 33.69
CA VAL A 7 0.81 -0.42 32.64
C VAL A 7 1.50 0.93 32.85
N ASP A 8 1.70 1.35 34.09
CA ASP A 8 2.37 2.61 34.42
C ASP A 8 3.89 2.53 34.19
N SER A 9 4.53 1.38 34.47
CA SER A 9 5.98 1.22 34.25
C SER A 9 6.35 1.18 32.76
N ALA A 10 5.51 0.58 31.91
CA ALA A 10 5.68 0.64 30.46
C ALA A 10 5.47 2.07 29.92
N ALA A 11 4.47 2.79 30.42
CA ALA A 11 4.27 4.19 30.05
C ALA A 11 5.48 5.05 30.42
N GLU A 12 6.05 4.90 31.61
CA GLU A 12 7.17 5.71 32.10
C GLU A 12 8.48 5.47 31.32
N LYS A 13 8.83 4.20 31.04
CA LYS A 13 10.04 3.85 30.26
C LYS A 13 9.94 4.23 28.77
N TYR A 14 8.75 4.19 28.16
CA TYR A 14 8.58 4.59 26.77
C TYR A 14 8.46 6.10 26.57
N VAL A 15 8.04 6.84 27.60
CA VAL A 15 7.84 8.31 27.51
C VAL A 15 9.16 9.06 27.57
N LEU A 16 10.07 8.81 28.54
CA LEU A 16 11.32 9.58 28.63
C LEU A 16 12.36 9.22 27.56
N GLY A 17 12.57 7.92 27.27
CA GLY A 17 13.55 7.48 26.26
C GLY A 17 13.11 7.75 24.81
N GLY A 18 11.80 7.87 24.57
CA GLY A 18 11.23 8.21 23.27
C GLY A 18 11.21 9.71 22.98
N LEU A 19 11.22 10.57 24.02
CA LEU A 19 10.98 12.00 23.87
C LEU A 19 12.04 12.69 22.97
N TRP A 20 13.32 12.34 23.16
CA TRP A 20 14.45 12.86 22.38
C TRP A 20 14.46 12.45 20.90
N ARG A 21 13.64 11.45 20.51
CA ARG A 21 13.48 11.01 19.13
C ARG A 21 12.47 11.85 18.35
N PHE A 22 11.68 12.70 19.02
CA PHE A 22 10.73 13.57 18.36
C PHE A 22 11.42 14.82 17.82
N ALA A 23 11.25 15.09 16.52
CA ALA A 23 11.78 16.29 15.89
C ALA A 23 11.20 17.60 16.48
N ALA A 24 10.04 17.56 17.14
CA ALA A 24 9.50 18.70 17.89
C ALA A 24 10.38 19.07 19.10
N VAL A 25 10.87 18.09 19.86
CA VAL A 25 11.80 18.34 20.98
C VAL A 25 13.11 18.92 20.47
N ARG A 26 13.62 18.43 19.33
CA ARG A 26 14.83 18.97 18.70
C ARG A 26 14.64 20.39 18.17
N LEU A 27 13.46 20.71 17.63
CA LEU A 27 13.13 22.06 17.19
C LEU A 27 13.07 23.02 18.39
N LEU A 28 12.40 22.62 19.48
CA LEU A 28 12.31 23.42 20.70
C LEU A 28 13.68 23.62 21.35
N LEU A 29 14.49 22.56 21.44
CA LEU A 29 15.87 22.65 21.92
C LEU A 29 16.72 23.55 21.02
N GLY A 30 16.56 23.45 19.70
CA GLY A 30 17.25 24.31 18.75
C GLY A 30 16.91 25.79 18.95
N ILE A 31 15.62 26.11 19.13
CA ILE A 31 15.16 27.48 19.43
C ILE A 31 15.73 27.95 20.78
N LEU A 32 15.67 27.11 21.82
CA LEU A 32 16.22 27.44 23.14
C LEU A 32 17.72 27.75 23.07
N LEU A 33 18.49 26.94 22.33
CA LEU A 33 19.93 27.16 22.14
C LEU A 33 20.21 28.46 21.37
N LEU A 34 19.39 28.81 20.39
CA LEU A 34 19.51 30.12 19.71
C LEU A 34 19.21 31.28 20.66
N MET A 35 18.20 31.15 21.53
CA MET A 35 17.90 32.18 22.53
C MET A 35 19.08 32.40 23.49
N VAL A 36 19.68 31.32 23.99
CA VAL A 36 20.87 31.39 24.85
C VAL A 36 22.05 32.00 24.09
N GLY A 37 22.23 31.64 22.82
CA GLY A 37 23.30 32.18 21.97
C GLY A 37 23.17 33.67 21.73
N ASP A 38 21.97 34.18 21.44
CA ASP A 38 21.74 35.61 21.23
C ASP A 38 21.94 36.41 22.53
N PHE A 39 21.54 35.86 23.68
CA PHE A 39 21.81 36.47 24.98
C PHE A 39 23.32 36.56 25.27
N ALA A 40 24.04 35.44 25.10
CA ALA A 40 25.49 35.41 25.27
C ALA A 40 26.19 36.36 24.27
N PHE A 41 25.66 36.51 23.06
CA PHE A 41 26.21 37.40 22.04
C PHE A 41 26.08 38.87 22.45
N SER A 42 24.95 39.26 23.05
CA SER A 42 24.78 40.60 23.62
C SER A 42 25.88 40.89 24.65
N ALA A 43 26.03 40.01 25.63
CA ALA A 43 27.05 40.17 26.68
C ALA A 43 28.47 40.24 26.10
N THR A 44 28.76 39.38 25.12
CA THR A 44 30.07 39.35 24.43
C THR A 44 30.35 40.68 23.72
N VAL A 45 29.36 41.24 23.01
CA VAL A 45 29.54 42.50 22.26
C VAL A 45 29.83 43.66 23.20
N ASP A 46 29.16 43.73 24.34
CA ASP A 46 29.34 44.81 25.30
C ASP A 46 30.68 44.69 26.03
N GLU A 47 31.07 43.49 26.48
CA GLU A 47 32.41 43.25 27.04
C GLU A 47 33.53 43.51 26.02
N MET A 48 33.34 43.10 24.75
CA MET A 48 34.34 43.29 23.70
C MET A 48 34.51 44.77 23.36
N LYS A 49 33.43 45.56 23.32
CA LYS A 49 33.52 47.02 23.14
C LYS A 49 34.27 47.68 24.30
N ALA A 50 33.98 47.29 25.53
CA ALA A 50 34.67 47.80 26.73
C ALA A 50 36.17 47.46 26.71
N THR A 51 36.51 46.22 26.36
CA THR A 51 37.90 45.75 26.26
C THR A 51 38.66 46.46 25.14
N TRP A 52 38.04 46.67 23.98
CA TRP A 52 38.63 47.45 22.87
C TRP A 52 38.86 48.92 23.24
N ARG A 53 37.96 49.54 24.01
CA ARG A 53 38.17 50.89 24.53
C ARG A 53 39.36 50.93 25.49
N ALA A 54 39.45 49.95 26.38
CA ALA A 54 40.58 49.81 27.31
C ALA A 54 41.91 49.67 26.56
N GLU A 55 41.98 48.82 25.53
CA GLU A 55 43.16 48.64 24.68
C GLU A 55 43.60 49.94 23.99
N ARG A 56 42.65 50.77 23.55
CA ARG A 56 42.95 52.10 22.97
C ARG A 56 43.27 53.17 24.01
N GLY A 57 43.08 52.87 25.30
CA GLY A 57 43.15 53.86 26.38
C GLY A 57 41.98 54.85 26.39
N ASP A 58 40.87 54.50 25.73
CA ASP A 58 39.64 55.29 25.69
C ASP A 58 38.80 55.00 26.95
N GLY A 59 38.34 56.04 27.64
CA GLY A 59 37.50 55.91 28.83
C GLY A 59 37.56 57.14 29.74
N ALA A 60 36.61 57.26 30.67
CA ALA A 60 36.68 58.31 31.70
C ALA A 60 37.75 57.93 32.73
N ARG A 61 38.74 58.80 32.92
CA ARG A 61 39.83 58.56 33.88
C ARG A 61 39.30 58.71 35.30
N GLY A 62 39.76 57.86 36.22
CA GLY A 62 39.43 57.92 37.64
C GLY A 62 40.45 57.19 38.49
N VAL A 63 40.13 57.05 39.78
CA VAL A 63 40.96 56.30 40.74
C VAL A 63 40.15 55.13 41.29
N PHE A 64 40.69 53.93 41.17
CA PHE A 64 40.14 52.72 41.78
C PHE A 64 40.87 52.43 43.09
N THR A 65 40.13 52.18 44.17
CA THR A 65 40.66 51.77 45.47
C THR A 65 40.31 50.31 45.73
N ALA A 66 41.31 49.44 45.84
CA ALA A 66 41.12 48.01 46.05
C ALA A 66 40.55 47.72 47.44
N GLU A 67 39.44 46.98 47.53
CA GLU A 67 38.81 46.63 48.82
C GLU A 67 38.95 45.15 49.15
N SER A 68 38.68 44.28 48.17
CA SER A 68 38.69 42.84 48.38
C SER A 68 39.20 42.09 47.15
N LEU A 69 39.93 41.00 47.39
CA LEU A 69 40.31 40.04 46.36
C LEU A 69 39.37 38.83 46.44
N SER A 70 38.76 38.46 45.31
CA SER A 70 37.89 37.29 45.20
C SER A 70 38.47 36.31 44.20
N CYS A 71 38.80 35.10 44.67
CA CYS A 71 39.40 34.05 43.84
C CYS A 71 38.39 32.95 43.51
N SER A 72 38.27 32.61 42.23
CA SER A 72 37.46 31.49 41.74
C SER A 72 38.34 30.50 40.97
N ARG A 73 38.55 29.32 41.57
CA ARG A 73 39.38 28.20 41.10
C ARG A 73 40.83 28.54 40.73
N GLU A 74 41.05 29.32 39.68
CA GLU A 74 42.36 29.63 39.09
C GLU A 74 42.52 31.11 38.70
N VAL A 75 41.53 31.97 38.98
CA VAL A 75 41.59 33.40 38.65
C VAL A 75 41.12 34.22 39.84
N CYS A 76 41.88 35.22 40.23
CA CYS A 76 41.55 36.18 41.27
C CYS A 76 41.23 37.55 40.68
N PHE A 77 40.17 38.17 41.17
CA PHE A 77 39.69 39.48 40.73
C PHE A 77 39.68 40.45 41.90
N TRP A 78 40.17 41.67 41.66
CA TRP A 78 40.10 42.76 42.63
C TRP A 78 38.77 43.49 42.50
N TYR A 79 38.05 43.60 43.61
CA TYR A 79 36.83 44.40 43.74
C TYR A 79 37.08 45.60 44.65
N GLY A 80 36.49 46.74 44.31
CA GLY A 80 36.70 47.97 45.06
C GLY A 80 35.96 49.17 44.51
N MET A 81 36.25 50.34 45.05
CA MET A 81 35.52 51.56 44.75
C MET A 81 36.23 52.35 43.64
N PHE A 82 35.52 52.62 42.55
CA PHE A 82 35.97 53.53 41.51
C PHE A 82 35.39 54.94 41.71
N ARG A 83 36.25 55.96 41.60
CA ARG A 83 35.87 57.38 41.60
C ARG A 83 36.25 58.02 40.28
N PRO A 84 35.29 58.51 39.47
CA PRO A 84 35.57 59.25 38.25
C PRO A 84 36.36 60.53 38.55
N GLY A 85 37.31 60.87 37.69
CA GLY A 85 38.09 62.09 37.77
C GLY A 85 37.35 63.25 37.13
N GLY A 86 36.77 64.15 37.93
CA GLY A 86 36.16 65.36 37.41
C GLY A 86 35.16 66.04 38.35
N ASP A 87 34.46 65.28 39.19
CA ASP A 87 33.47 65.83 40.12
C ASP A 87 33.51 65.11 41.49
N PRO A 88 33.86 65.79 42.60
CA PRO A 88 33.88 65.20 43.93
C PRO A 88 32.49 64.78 44.44
N HIS A 89 31.40 65.15 43.74
CA HIS A 89 30.04 64.74 44.08
C HIS A 89 29.56 63.47 43.36
N GLU A 90 30.34 62.93 42.42
CA GLU A 90 29.97 61.71 41.71
C GLU A 90 30.12 60.49 42.63
N LYS A 91 29.06 59.67 42.73
CA LYS A 91 29.04 58.54 43.67
C LYS A 91 30.05 57.50 43.24
N ALA A 92 30.90 57.09 44.18
CA ALA A 92 31.79 55.98 43.98
C ALA A 92 30.98 54.69 43.78
N VAL A 93 31.37 53.85 42.82
CA VAL A 93 30.69 52.61 42.47
C VAL A 93 31.62 51.43 42.78
N THR A 94 31.09 50.37 43.38
CA THR A 94 31.83 49.12 43.59
C THR A 94 31.89 48.35 42.28
N VAL A 95 33.09 48.10 41.78
CA VAL A 95 33.34 47.48 40.47
C VAL A 95 34.55 46.54 40.54
N GLU A 96 34.69 45.68 39.54
CA GLU A 96 35.86 44.84 39.33
C GLU A 96 36.99 45.64 38.65
N LEU A 97 38.25 45.45 39.05
CA LEU A 97 39.41 46.01 38.36
C LEU A 97 40.05 44.94 37.47
N ARG A 98 40.18 45.25 36.17
CA ARG A 98 40.85 44.39 35.17
C ARG A 98 42.17 44.99 34.69
N GLY A 99 43.03 44.13 34.12
CA GLY A 99 44.31 44.51 33.51
C GLY A 99 45.46 44.71 34.50
N VAL A 100 45.38 44.05 35.65
CA VAL A 100 46.37 44.10 36.73
C VAL A 100 46.73 42.68 37.16
N ASP A 101 48.00 42.43 37.45
CA ASP A 101 48.45 41.13 37.96
C ASP A 101 47.98 40.93 39.40
N GLU A 102 47.57 39.70 39.76
CA GLU A 102 46.92 39.38 41.03
C GLU A 102 47.72 39.85 42.26
N ASP A 103 49.05 39.68 42.22
CA ASP A 103 49.97 39.98 43.33
C ASP A 103 50.46 41.45 43.38
N SER A 104 50.00 42.30 42.45
CA SER A 104 50.54 43.65 42.30
C SER A 104 49.83 44.72 43.13
N LEU A 105 48.74 44.36 43.81
CA LEU A 105 47.95 45.25 44.66
C LEU A 105 47.74 44.65 46.05
N SER A 106 47.57 45.54 47.04
CA SER A 106 47.09 45.24 48.37
C SER A 106 45.77 45.96 48.65
N THR A 107 44.96 45.44 49.58
CA THR A 107 43.75 46.13 50.05
C THR A 107 44.08 47.53 50.56
N GLY A 108 43.35 48.53 50.09
CA GLY A 108 43.55 49.95 50.36
C GLY A 108 44.37 50.69 49.29
N ASP A 109 45.04 49.95 48.40
CA ASP A 109 45.82 50.57 47.33
C ASP A 109 44.91 51.29 46.34
N SER A 110 45.38 52.46 45.89
CA SER A 110 44.68 53.32 44.94
C SER A 110 45.47 53.39 43.64
N VAL A 111 44.85 52.98 42.54
CA VAL A 111 45.46 52.98 41.21
C VAL A 111 44.65 53.77 40.20
N PRO A 112 45.30 54.42 39.22
CA PRO A 112 44.60 55.07 38.12
C PRO A 112 43.87 54.01 37.27
N ALA A 113 42.59 54.24 37.01
CA ALA A 113 41.74 53.36 36.23
C ALA A 113 40.91 54.13 35.20
N LEU A 114 40.38 53.40 34.22
CA LEU A 114 39.56 53.88 33.12
C LEU A 114 38.17 53.23 33.22
N ASP A 115 37.14 54.06 33.30
CA ASP A 115 35.77 53.62 33.03
C ASP A 115 35.58 53.53 31.52
N VAL A 116 35.48 52.29 31.04
CA VAL A 116 35.34 51.93 29.63
C VAL A 116 33.87 51.88 29.17
N GLY A 117 32.94 52.26 30.05
CA GLY A 117 31.50 52.21 29.84
C GLY A 117 30.91 50.83 30.14
N SER A 118 31.57 50.03 30.96
CA SER A 118 31.03 48.78 31.49
C SER A 118 30.45 49.04 32.88
N PRO A 119 29.24 48.53 33.21
CA PRO A 119 28.66 48.72 34.54
C PRO A 119 29.38 47.92 35.62
N ASP A 120 30.10 46.85 35.26
CA ASP A 120 30.57 45.85 36.21
C ASP A 120 32.08 45.94 36.48
N PHE A 121 32.84 46.59 35.60
CA PHE A 121 34.30 46.64 35.72
C PHE A 121 34.91 47.92 35.15
N VAL A 122 36.06 48.28 35.71
CA VAL A 122 36.96 49.31 35.21
C VAL A 122 38.31 48.70 34.88
N HIS A 123 39.08 49.37 34.03
CA HIS A 123 40.37 48.86 33.58
C HIS A 123 41.52 49.67 34.16
N MET A 124 42.60 49.03 34.64
CA MET A 124 43.78 49.76 35.09
C MET A 124 44.36 50.59 33.94
N ALA A 125 44.65 51.86 34.20
CA ALA A 125 45.19 52.76 33.18
C ALA A 125 46.58 52.31 32.75
N GLY A 126 46.74 51.93 31.47
CA GLY A 126 47.98 51.36 30.93
C GLY A 126 48.18 49.87 31.22
N GLY A 127 47.22 49.20 31.87
CA GLY A 127 47.20 47.76 32.07
C GLY A 127 46.92 46.98 30.79
N SER A 128 47.31 45.70 30.73
CA SER A 128 47.05 44.86 29.56
C SER A 128 45.55 44.52 29.43
N PRO A 129 44.96 44.60 28.22
CA PRO A 129 43.54 44.27 28.03
C PRO A 129 43.26 42.81 28.38
N ASP A 130 42.26 42.58 29.25
CA ASP A 130 41.79 41.24 29.56
C ASP A 130 40.76 40.74 28.54
N TRP A 131 41.16 39.74 27.76
CA TRP A 131 40.33 39.10 26.74
C TRP A 131 39.62 37.83 27.22
N GLY A 132 39.85 37.38 28.45
CA GLY A 132 39.35 36.11 28.97
C GLY A 132 37.82 36.01 28.90
N GLY A 133 37.11 37.00 29.46
CA GLY A 133 35.64 37.09 29.44
C GLY A 133 35.06 37.05 28.02
N PRO A 134 35.46 37.99 27.13
CA PRO A 134 34.98 38.03 25.75
C PRO A 134 35.23 36.73 24.96
N VAL A 135 36.39 36.08 25.16
CA VAL A 135 36.73 34.83 24.46
C VAL A 135 35.83 33.68 24.93
N VAL A 136 35.61 33.53 26.24
CA VAL A 136 34.72 32.50 26.80
C VAL A 136 33.28 32.73 26.35
N ALA A 137 32.80 33.97 26.43
CA ALA A 137 31.45 34.32 25.99
C ALA A 137 31.27 34.08 24.48
N GLY A 138 32.26 34.46 23.66
CA GLY A 138 32.28 34.17 22.23
C GLY A 138 32.23 32.68 21.90
N PHE A 139 32.92 31.83 22.65
CA PHE A 139 32.83 30.38 22.50
C PHE A 139 31.42 29.85 22.79
N VAL A 140 30.78 30.34 23.86
CA VAL A 140 29.39 29.98 24.20
C VAL A 140 28.44 30.35 23.06
N VAL A 141 28.60 31.55 22.47
CA VAL A 141 27.80 32.00 21.32
C VAL A 141 27.95 31.06 20.13
N VAL A 142 29.19 30.77 19.72
CA VAL A 142 29.45 29.89 18.57
C VAL A 142 28.89 28.49 18.81
N PHE A 143 29.06 27.95 20.01
CA PHE A 143 28.61 26.61 20.36
C PHE A 143 27.08 26.50 20.38
N THR A 144 26.41 27.38 21.11
CA THR A 144 24.94 27.39 21.27
C THR A 144 24.24 27.80 19.97
N GLY A 145 24.73 28.84 19.29
CA GLY A 145 24.25 29.28 17.99
C GLY A 145 24.43 28.21 16.90
N GLY A 146 25.62 27.60 16.85
CA GLY A 146 25.93 26.53 15.90
C GLY A 146 25.08 25.28 16.10
N MET A 147 24.90 24.82 17.35
CA MET A 147 24.02 23.68 17.63
C MET A 147 22.55 24.01 17.41
N GLY A 148 22.10 25.21 17.79
CA GLY A 148 20.73 25.67 17.56
C GLY A 148 20.37 25.69 16.07
N THR A 149 21.21 26.34 15.25
CA THR A 149 21.05 26.37 13.79
C THR A 149 21.13 24.97 13.17
N GLY A 150 22.07 24.13 13.63
CA GLY A 150 22.20 22.75 13.17
C GLY A 150 20.95 21.90 13.46
N ALA A 151 20.40 22.00 14.67
CA ALA A 151 19.19 21.27 15.07
C ALA A 151 17.97 21.70 14.22
N ILE A 152 17.75 23.01 14.05
CA ILE A 152 16.66 23.53 13.22
C ILE A 152 16.87 23.17 11.75
N GLY A 153 18.08 23.34 11.23
CA GLY A 153 18.45 23.02 9.85
C GLY A 153 18.23 21.55 9.51
N TRP A 154 18.62 20.64 10.40
CA TRP A 154 18.38 19.20 10.23
C TRP A 154 16.89 18.87 10.16
N VAL A 155 16.09 19.48 11.04
CA VAL A 155 14.64 19.32 11.08
C VAL A 155 14.01 19.83 9.77
N LEU A 156 14.38 21.02 9.30
CA LEU A 156 13.90 21.61 8.05
C LEU A 156 14.33 20.79 6.82
N TRP A 157 15.57 20.32 6.80
CA TRP A 157 16.10 19.47 5.73
C TRP A 157 15.35 18.15 5.63
N ARG A 158 14.98 17.55 6.76
CA ARG A 158 14.19 16.32 6.79
C ARG A 158 12.78 16.53 6.23
N VAL A 159 12.13 17.62 6.64
CA VAL A 159 10.84 18.03 6.05
C VAL A 159 11.01 18.28 4.55
N HIS A 160 12.11 18.89 4.12
CA HIS A 160 12.40 19.09 2.70
C HIS A 160 12.60 17.76 1.95
N ARG A 161 13.29 16.79 2.53
CA ARG A 161 13.54 15.47 1.91
C ARG A 161 12.27 14.63 1.73
N THR A 162 11.23 14.88 2.50
CA THR A 162 9.91 14.24 2.26
C THR A 162 9.19 14.73 1.00
N ARG A 163 9.79 15.68 0.25
CA ARG A 163 9.28 16.10 -1.05
C ARG A 163 9.46 14.96 -2.06
N PRO A 164 8.38 14.55 -2.77
CA PRO A 164 8.51 13.58 -3.86
C PRO A 164 9.48 14.12 -4.91
N SER A 165 10.47 13.29 -5.25
CA SER A 165 11.52 13.61 -6.22
C SER A 165 10.91 13.99 -7.56
N ARG A 166 11.59 14.84 -8.34
CA ARG A 166 11.11 15.19 -9.70
C ARG A 166 10.93 13.94 -10.58
N ALA A 167 11.73 12.90 -10.32
CA ALA A 167 11.64 11.60 -11.00
C ALA A 167 10.35 10.84 -10.66
N SER A 168 9.90 10.83 -9.40
CA SER A 168 8.65 10.15 -9.03
C SER A 168 7.44 10.80 -9.70
N ARG A 169 7.42 12.14 -9.80
CA ARG A 169 6.37 12.88 -10.53
C ARG A 169 6.35 12.59 -12.04
N ARG A 170 7.51 12.34 -12.64
CA ARG A 170 7.59 11.96 -14.07
C ARG A 170 7.11 10.53 -14.31
N ARG A 171 7.38 9.59 -13.38
CA ARG A 171 6.83 8.23 -13.44
C ARG A 171 5.31 8.24 -13.25
N GLU A 172 4.81 9.11 -12.37
CA GLU A 172 3.38 9.33 -12.16
C GLU A 172 2.69 9.68 -13.49
N LEU A 173 3.24 10.59 -14.30
CA LEU A 173 2.63 10.94 -15.59
C LEU A 173 2.69 9.83 -16.67
N LYS A 174 3.67 8.92 -16.60
CA LYS A 174 3.89 7.87 -17.60
C LYS A 174 3.22 6.53 -17.28
N GLY A 175 2.91 6.23 -16.02
CA GLY A 175 2.39 4.93 -15.58
C GLY A 175 0.87 4.74 -15.62
N TYR A 176 0.10 5.74 -16.02
CA TYR A 176 -1.36 5.65 -16.04
C TYR A 176 -1.87 4.91 -17.29
N GLY A 177 -1.98 3.59 -17.19
CA GLY A 177 -2.42 2.70 -18.26
C GLY A 177 -3.94 2.54 -18.45
N SER A 178 -4.81 3.10 -17.59
CA SER A 178 -6.26 3.05 -17.81
C SER A 178 -6.92 4.42 -17.64
N SER A 179 -7.73 4.83 -18.62
CA SER A 179 -8.49 6.09 -18.64
C SER A 179 -9.62 6.10 -17.59
N ALA A 180 -10.26 4.96 -17.34
CA ALA A 180 -11.40 4.83 -16.44
C ALA A 180 -11.08 5.20 -14.97
N VAL A 181 -9.93 4.77 -14.45
CA VAL A 181 -9.49 5.09 -13.08
C VAL A 181 -9.15 6.58 -12.95
N ARG A 182 -8.64 7.19 -14.04
CA ARG A 182 -8.31 8.63 -14.08
C ARG A 182 -9.57 9.49 -14.04
N ASP A 183 -10.60 9.14 -14.79
CA ASP A 183 -11.85 9.89 -14.86
C ASP A 183 -12.65 9.77 -13.55
N PHE A 184 -12.63 8.59 -12.92
CA PHE A 184 -13.24 8.37 -11.60
C PHE A 184 -12.55 9.19 -10.50
N LEU A 185 -11.22 9.18 -10.45
CA LEU A 185 -10.46 9.91 -9.43
C LEU A 185 -10.57 11.43 -9.60
N ASN A 186 -10.84 11.95 -10.80
CA ASN A 186 -10.96 13.39 -11.06
C ASN A 186 -12.38 13.94 -10.84
N ARG A 187 -13.38 13.09 -10.56
CA ARG A 187 -14.80 13.45 -10.65
C ARG A 187 -15.28 14.51 -9.64
N ASP A 188 -14.57 14.75 -8.53
CA ASP A 188 -14.93 15.84 -7.59
C ASP A 188 -13.69 16.56 -7.07
N ARG A 189 -13.55 17.84 -7.45
CA ARG A 189 -12.40 18.66 -7.06
C ARG A 189 -12.58 19.31 -5.69
N TRP A 190 -13.81 19.61 -5.27
CA TRP A 190 -14.16 20.27 -4.02
C TRP A 190 -15.61 19.97 -3.66
N GLY A 191 -15.90 19.53 -2.43
CA GLY A 191 -17.28 19.41 -2.00
C GLY A 191 -17.46 18.76 -0.63
N TRP A 192 -18.13 19.48 0.27
CA TRP A 192 -18.85 18.90 1.40
C TRP A 192 -19.99 17.95 0.97
N SER A 193 -20.24 17.83 -0.35
CA SER A 193 -21.14 16.89 -1.04
C SER A 193 -20.67 15.42 -1.02
N ALA A 194 -19.53 15.09 -0.42
CA ALA A 194 -19.05 13.72 -0.26
C ALA A 194 -19.83 12.91 0.81
N TRP A 195 -20.96 13.41 1.30
CA TRP A 195 -21.87 12.65 2.15
C TRP A 195 -22.75 11.75 1.27
N PRO A 196 -22.53 10.42 1.23
CA PRO A 196 -23.51 9.54 0.62
C PRO A 196 -24.80 9.61 1.44
N GLY A 197 -25.93 9.81 0.78
CA GLY A 197 -27.24 9.97 1.42
C GLY A 197 -27.65 8.76 2.27
N ARG A 198 -27.05 7.58 2.02
CA ARG A 198 -27.18 6.36 2.82
C ARG A 198 -25.82 5.66 2.87
N SER A 199 -25.49 5.07 4.01
CA SER A 199 -24.28 4.24 4.16
C SER A 199 -24.65 2.91 4.78
N THR A 200 -24.31 1.82 4.10
CA THR A 200 -24.58 0.44 4.52
C THR A 200 -23.72 0.05 5.72
N VAL A 201 -22.47 0.53 5.78
CA VAL A 201 -21.52 0.24 6.86
C VAL A 201 -20.98 1.55 7.48
N ARG A 202 -21.35 1.83 8.73
CA ARG A 202 -20.82 2.97 9.49
C ARG A 202 -19.59 2.59 10.32
N GLY A 203 -18.41 2.75 9.74
CA GLY A 203 -17.13 2.65 10.45
C GLY A 203 -16.71 3.97 11.09
N LYS A 204 -16.70 4.06 12.43
CA LYS A 204 -16.02 5.18 13.12
C LYS A 204 -14.52 4.87 13.19
N MET A 205 -13.73 5.61 12.42
CA MET A 205 -12.27 5.59 12.59
C MET A 205 -11.91 6.14 13.97
N ALA A 206 -10.98 5.47 14.64
CA ALA A 206 -10.54 5.84 15.99
C ALA A 206 -9.21 6.59 15.92
N ARG A 207 -9.14 7.77 16.55
CA ARG A 207 -7.86 8.39 16.94
C ARG A 207 -7.64 8.15 18.43
N SER A 208 -6.40 7.94 18.84
CA SER A 208 -6.08 7.81 20.26
C SER A 208 -6.24 9.15 20.96
N TRP A 209 -7.23 9.21 21.85
CA TRP A 209 -7.43 10.38 22.70
C TRP A 209 -6.19 10.64 23.56
N GLY A 210 -5.63 9.59 24.18
CA GLY A 210 -4.53 9.72 25.16
C GLY A 210 -3.29 10.44 24.65
N ARG A 211 -2.76 10.06 23.48
CA ARG A 211 -1.57 10.69 22.89
C ARG A 211 -1.84 12.13 22.42
N THR A 212 -3.04 12.38 21.92
CA THR A 212 -3.44 13.71 21.48
C THR A 212 -3.63 14.65 22.68
N ALA A 213 -4.27 14.17 23.74
CA ALA A 213 -4.43 14.92 24.99
C ALA A 213 -3.08 15.20 25.65
N ALA A 214 -2.18 14.21 25.71
CA ALA A 214 -0.83 14.41 26.25
C ALA A 214 -0.07 15.53 25.52
N ALA A 215 -0.15 15.58 24.19
CA ALA A 215 0.45 16.68 23.42
C ALA A 215 -0.17 18.04 23.76
N VAL A 216 -1.50 18.11 23.90
CA VAL A 216 -2.19 19.35 24.34
C VAL A 216 -1.78 19.75 25.75
N PHE A 217 -1.71 18.81 26.69
CA PHE A 217 -1.31 19.05 28.08
C PHE A 217 0.13 19.53 28.24
N ILE A 218 1.02 19.22 27.29
CA ILE A 218 2.40 19.73 27.27
C ILE A 218 2.47 21.13 26.63
N LEU A 219 1.73 21.35 25.53
CA LEU A 219 1.83 22.60 24.76
C LEU A 219 1.19 23.80 25.47
N ILE A 220 0.07 23.60 26.18
CA ILE A 220 -0.63 24.67 26.91
C ILE A 220 0.24 25.31 28.01
N PRO A 221 0.79 24.57 28.98
CA PRO A 221 1.61 25.16 30.03
C PRO A 221 2.89 25.79 29.47
N LEU A 222 3.51 25.19 28.44
CA LEU A 222 4.67 25.79 27.78
C LEU A 222 4.33 27.16 27.14
N GLY A 223 3.18 27.27 26.48
CA GLY A 223 2.67 28.54 25.96
C GLY A 223 2.38 29.56 27.07
N ALA A 224 1.78 29.13 28.18
CA ALA A 224 1.50 30.01 29.32
C ALA A 224 2.78 30.56 29.97
N VAL A 225 3.79 29.71 30.18
CA VAL A 225 5.11 30.12 30.72
C VAL A 225 5.79 31.11 29.77
N THR A 226 5.74 30.85 28.46
CA THR A 226 6.33 31.76 27.46
C THR A 226 5.64 33.13 27.46
N ALA A 227 4.30 33.14 27.53
CA ALA A 227 3.53 34.37 27.61
C ALA A 227 3.82 35.17 28.89
N SER A 228 3.97 34.48 30.04
CA SER A 228 4.34 35.15 31.29
C SER A 228 5.74 35.76 31.25
N GLN A 229 6.71 35.07 30.64
CA GLN A 229 8.06 35.62 30.45
C GLN A 229 8.05 36.86 29.55
N CYS A 230 7.26 36.84 28.48
CA CYS A 230 7.04 38.02 27.63
C CYS A 230 6.47 39.20 28.45
N ALA A 231 5.43 38.95 29.24
CA ALA A 231 4.78 40.00 30.03
C ALA A 231 5.73 40.62 31.07
N VAL A 232 6.51 39.80 31.77
CA VAL A 232 7.52 40.27 32.73
C VAL A 232 8.60 41.10 32.05
N TRP A 233 9.05 40.68 30.86
CA TRP A 233 10.07 41.41 30.09
C TRP A 233 9.57 42.80 29.64
N PHE A 234 8.36 42.88 29.10
CA PHE A 234 7.80 44.15 28.60
C PHE A 234 7.33 45.11 29.69
N ALA A 235 6.94 44.61 30.87
CA ALA A 235 6.46 45.47 31.96
C ALA A 235 7.59 46.15 32.76
N GLY A 236 8.84 45.71 32.60
CA GLY A 236 9.95 46.10 33.47
C GLY A 236 10.93 47.13 32.90
N ARG A 237 10.76 47.64 31.67
CA ARG A 237 11.80 48.49 31.03
C ARG A 237 11.25 49.63 30.19
N ASP A 238 11.70 50.84 30.51
CA ASP A 238 11.43 52.07 29.77
C ASP A 238 12.47 52.38 28.67
N GLU A 239 13.67 51.79 28.72
CA GLU A 239 14.72 51.96 27.69
C GLU A 239 15.41 50.62 27.39
N ALA A 240 15.00 49.93 26.32
CA ALA A 240 15.61 48.68 25.88
C ALA A 240 16.67 48.95 24.81
N SER A 241 17.86 48.34 24.96
CA SER A 241 18.88 48.41 23.91
C SER A 241 18.42 47.68 22.63
N SER A 242 19.04 47.98 21.48
CA SER A 242 18.71 47.29 20.23
C SER A 242 18.92 45.76 20.32
N VAL A 243 19.87 45.30 21.14
CA VAL A 243 20.13 43.87 21.33
C VAL A 243 19.08 43.24 22.25
N GLU A 244 18.69 43.94 23.31
CA GLU A 244 17.59 43.50 24.18
C GLU A 244 16.26 43.42 23.44
N SER A 245 16.06 44.27 22.43
CA SER A 245 14.90 44.20 21.54
C SER A 245 14.90 42.93 20.69
N VAL A 246 16.07 42.48 20.22
CA VAL A 246 16.21 41.20 19.50
C VAL A 246 15.93 40.03 20.43
N VAL A 247 16.51 40.01 21.63
CA VAL A 247 16.26 38.97 22.63
C VAL A 247 14.78 38.93 23.04
N GLY A 248 14.16 40.08 23.27
CA GLY A 248 12.75 40.22 23.60
C GLY A 248 11.77 39.79 22.49
N SER A 249 12.25 39.63 21.25
CA SER A 249 11.42 39.14 20.14
C SER A 249 11.26 37.62 20.11
N TRP A 250 12.20 36.86 20.70
CA TRP A 250 12.19 35.40 20.68
C TRP A 250 10.96 34.74 21.33
N PRO A 251 10.45 35.21 22.48
CA PRO A 251 9.26 34.59 23.05
C PRO A 251 8.01 34.84 22.18
N LEU A 252 7.95 35.92 21.38
CA LEU A 252 6.91 36.10 20.36
C LEU A 252 7.02 35.07 19.23
N VAL A 253 8.24 34.81 18.75
CA VAL A 253 8.50 33.76 17.75
C VAL A 253 8.11 32.39 18.31
N LEU A 254 8.49 32.08 19.56
CA LEU A 254 8.15 30.82 20.21
C LEU A 254 6.62 30.70 20.39
N MET A 255 5.95 31.76 20.83
CA MET A 255 4.48 31.81 20.93
C MET A 255 3.79 31.57 19.58
N ALA A 256 4.28 32.18 18.49
CA ALA A 256 3.75 31.96 17.15
C ALA A 256 3.92 30.49 16.71
N VAL A 257 5.10 29.90 16.95
CA VAL A 257 5.35 28.47 16.66
C VAL A 257 4.42 27.60 17.49
N MET A 258 4.33 27.83 18.80
CA MET A 258 3.48 27.07 19.71
C MET A 258 1.99 27.17 19.36
N ALA A 259 1.50 28.37 19.00
CA ALA A 259 0.14 28.57 18.52
C ALA A 259 -0.14 27.79 17.24
N THR A 260 0.79 27.78 16.27
CA THR A 260 0.61 26.98 15.04
C THR A 260 0.57 25.48 15.32
N VAL A 261 1.38 24.98 16.25
CA VAL A 261 1.36 23.57 16.67
C VAL A 261 0.04 23.28 17.40
N ALA A 262 -0.38 24.13 18.33
CA ALA A 262 -1.62 23.97 19.08
C ALA A 262 -2.86 23.95 18.16
N ILE A 263 -2.95 24.87 17.18
CA ILE A 263 -4.03 24.88 16.18
C ILE A 263 -4.05 23.58 15.37
N GLN A 264 -2.88 23.05 14.99
CA GLN A 264 -2.79 21.78 14.25
C GLN A 264 -3.23 20.59 15.11
N VAL A 265 -2.83 20.55 16.37
CA VAL A 265 -3.24 19.52 17.33
C VAL A 265 -4.75 19.60 17.61
N LEU A 266 -5.28 20.81 17.79
CA LEU A 266 -6.71 21.04 17.99
C LEU A 266 -7.54 20.60 16.77
N ARG A 267 -7.08 20.93 15.55
CA ARG A 267 -7.69 20.41 14.31
C ARG A 267 -7.69 18.88 14.28
N LEU A 268 -6.70 18.22 14.86
CA LEU A 268 -6.68 16.76 14.95
C LEU A 268 -7.73 16.19 15.92
N VAL A 269 -7.93 16.84 17.06
CA VAL A 269 -8.97 16.45 18.02
C VAL A 269 -10.36 16.65 17.41
N LEU A 270 -10.58 17.78 16.74
CA LEU A 270 -11.89 18.19 16.26
C LEU A 270 -12.26 17.54 14.91
N VAL A 271 -11.33 17.46 13.96
CA VAL A 271 -11.60 16.92 12.61
C VAL A 271 -11.41 15.41 12.60
N ARG A 272 -12.44 14.68 13.05
CA ARG A 272 -12.39 13.21 13.08
C ARG A 272 -12.41 12.62 11.66
N PRO A 273 -11.53 11.66 11.35
CA PRO A 273 -11.59 10.95 10.10
C PRO A 273 -12.87 10.10 10.07
N ARG A 274 -13.49 10.02 8.90
CA ARG A 274 -14.74 9.30 8.70
C ARG A 274 -14.58 8.35 7.52
N MET A 275 -15.19 7.19 7.68
CA MET A 275 -15.29 6.17 6.64
C MET A 275 -16.76 5.92 6.39
N TRP A 276 -17.13 5.90 5.13
CA TRP A 276 -18.45 5.50 4.68
C TRP A 276 -18.30 4.46 3.60
N VAL A 277 -19.25 3.55 3.57
CA VAL A 277 -19.42 2.59 2.49
C VAL A 277 -20.71 2.99 1.78
N ALA A 278 -20.58 3.35 0.51
CA ALA A 278 -21.66 3.54 -0.44
C ALA A 278 -21.84 2.24 -1.26
N ASP A 279 -22.89 2.15 -2.08
CA ASP A 279 -23.30 0.89 -2.72
C ASP A 279 -22.15 0.20 -3.50
N ASP A 280 -21.32 0.96 -4.21
CA ASP A 280 -20.23 0.48 -5.06
C ASP A 280 -18.84 1.01 -4.68
N GLU A 281 -18.70 1.76 -3.59
CA GLU A 281 -17.40 2.34 -3.19
C GLU A 281 -17.24 2.57 -1.69
N ILE A 282 -15.98 2.58 -1.26
CA ILE A 282 -15.57 3.06 0.06
C ILE A 282 -15.10 4.50 -0.07
N VAL A 283 -15.72 5.39 0.71
CA VAL A 283 -15.34 6.80 0.83
C VAL A 283 -14.64 7.01 2.17
N ILE A 284 -13.37 7.38 2.13
CA ILE A 284 -12.56 7.75 3.30
C ILE A 284 -12.28 9.24 3.26
N TRP A 285 -12.70 9.96 4.29
CA TRP A 285 -12.35 11.36 4.46
C TRP A 285 -11.52 11.58 5.71
N ASP A 286 -10.33 12.12 5.51
CA ASP A 286 -9.49 12.65 6.56
C ASP A 286 -9.06 14.06 6.14
N GLY A 287 -9.65 15.08 6.76
CA GLY A 287 -9.34 16.48 6.45
C GLY A 287 -7.90 16.90 6.77
N LEU A 288 -7.14 16.10 7.51
CA LEU A 288 -5.74 16.35 7.83
C LEU A 288 -4.81 15.68 6.83
N LEU A 289 -5.00 14.39 6.54
CA LEU A 289 -4.09 13.64 5.69
C LEU A 289 -4.44 13.77 4.20
N LEU A 290 -5.72 13.92 3.87
CA LEU A 290 -6.21 13.95 2.51
C LEU A 290 -6.72 15.36 2.16
N TRP A 291 -6.48 15.79 0.90
CA TRP A 291 -7.00 17.09 0.44
C TRP A 291 -8.40 16.97 -0.18
N LYS A 292 -8.77 15.75 -0.59
CA LYS A 292 -10.12 15.35 -1.03
C LYS A 292 -10.47 13.99 -0.43
N ALA A 293 -11.74 13.62 -0.44
CA ALA A 293 -12.15 12.27 -0.05
C ALA A 293 -11.44 11.23 -0.94
N LEU A 294 -10.91 10.18 -0.33
CA LEU A 294 -10.40 9.01 -1.01
C LEU A 294 -11.59 8.09 -1.30
N ARG A 295 -11.94 7.99 -2.57
CA ARG A 295 -12.95 7.06 -3.07
C ARG A 295 -12.22 5.84 -3.62
N ILE A 296 -12.56 4.66 -3.12
CA ILE A 296 -12.00 3.38 -3.56
C ILE A 296 -13.19 2.56 -4.07
N PRO A 297 -13.27 2.27 -5.38
CA PRO A 297 -14.34 1.45 -5.90
C PRO A 297 -14.26 0.06 -5.26
N ARG A 298 -15.41 -0.56 -5.04
CA ARG A 298 -15.55 -1.92 -4.51
C ARG A 298 -14.72 -2.92 -5.29
N THR A 299 -14.77 -2.82 -6.62
CA THR A 299 -13.96 -3.59 -7.58
C THR A 299 -12.45 -3.36 -7.42
N GLY A 300 -12.03 -2.26 -6.79
CA GLY A 300 -10.63 -1.96 -6.51
C GLY A 300 -10.10 -2.63 -5.23
N ILE A 301 -10.95 -3.29 -4.43
CA ILE A 301 -10.56 -3.89 -3.15
C ILE A 301 -10.37 -5.40 -3.34
N ALA A 302 -9.21 -5.91 -2.94
CA ALA A 302 -8.84 -7.32 -3.02
C ALA A 302 -9.26 -8.10 -1.77
N ALA A 303 -9.03 -7.53 -0.58
CA ALA A 303 -9.34 -8.18 0.69
C ALA A 303 -9.42 -7.18 1.83
N VAL A 304 -10.18 -7.56 2.87
CA VAL A 304 -10.23 -6.86 4.16
C VAL A 304 -9.66 -7.82 5.21
N ARG A 305 -8.63 -7.39 5.93
CA ARG A 305 -8.01 -8.19 6.98
C ARG A 305 -8.16 -7.53 8.34
N GLN A 306 -8.43 -8.35 9.33
CA GLN A 306 -8.39 -7.96 10.74
C GLN A 306 -7.10 -8.51 11.36
N GLY A 307 -6.28 -7.66 11.97
CA GLY A 307 -5.13 -8.13 12.75
C GLY A 307 -3.91 -7.21 12.73
N SER A 308 -2.97 -7.54 13.62
CA SER A 308 -1.69 -6.88 13.80
C SER A 308 -0.83 -6.94 12.53
N GLY A 309 -0.17 -5.84 12.21
CA GLY A 309 0.54 -5.63 10.94
C GLY A 309 1.50 -6.77 10.56
N PRO A 310 1.78 -6.93 9.25
CA PRO A 310 2.66 -7.96 8.70
C PRO A 310 3.99 -8.08 9.44
N GLY A 311 4.53 -9.31 9.39
CA GLY A 311 5.93 -9.57 9.69
C GLY A 311 6.82 -8.58 8.94
N ARG A 312 7.85 -8.11 9.65
CA ARG A 312 8.77 -6.98 9.39
C ARG A 312 9.40 -6.83 7.99
N ARG A 313 9.05 -7.65 7.00
CA ARG A 313 9.65 -7.67 5.66
C ARG A 313 8.69 -7.10 4.61
N GLN A 314 9.15 -5.99 4.01
CA GLN A 314 8.70 -5.39 2.74
C GLN A 314 7.28 -4.80 2.74
N ASN A 315 7.17 -3.49 2.93
CA ASN A 315 5.92 -2.78 2.63
C ASN A 315 6.17 -1.34 2.16
N GLU A 316 6.91 -1.19 1.06
CA GLU A 316 7.06 0.10 0.38
C GLU A 316 5.76 0.61 -0.27
N GLU A 317 4.74 -0.25 -0.37
CA GLU A 317 3.43 0.05 -0.97
C GLU A 317 2.28 0.11 0.06
N ALA A 318 2.58 0.27 1.35
CA ALA A 318 1.59 0.43 2.41
C ALA A 318 1.54 1.88 2.94
N ALA A 319 0.34 2.36 3.28
CA ALA A 319 0.15 3.69 3.89
C ALA A 319 -0.80 3.68 5.08
N TYR A 320 -0.46 4.45 6.11
CA TYR A 320 -1.31 4.69 7.27
C TYR A 320 -2.23 5.88 7.05
N LEU A 321 -3.54 5.64 7.08
CA LEU A 321 -4.52 6.72 7.16
C LEU A 321 -4.87 7.09 8.59
N THR A 322 -4.28 6.41 9.58
CA THR A 322 -4.37 6.80 10.99
C THR A 322 -2.95 6.95 11.55
N PRO A 323 -2.42 8.18 11.71
CA PRO A 323 -0.99 8.44 11.80
C PRO A 323 -0.37 8.21 13.19
N PHE A 324 -1.02 7.47 14.09
CA PHE A 324 -0.49 7.20 15.43
C PHE A 324 -0.04 5.76 15.45
N GLY A 325 1.21 5.50 15.86
CA GLY A 325 1.81 4.18 16.03
C GLY A 325 1.14 3.37 17.14
N ASP A 326 -0.17 3.28 17.04
CA ASP A 326 -1.10 2.46 17.76
C ASP A 326 -1.34 1.22 16.90
N GLU A 327 -1.78 0.13 17.52
CA GLU A 327 -2.10 -1.08 16.78
C GLU A 327 -3.21 -0.82 15.74
N VAL A 328 -2.83 -0.89 14.48
CA VAL A 328 -3.78 -0.94 13.37
C VAL A 328 -4.54 -2.24 13.47
N ASN A 329 -5.85 -2.13 13.29
CA ASN A 329 -6.77 -3.25 13.50
C ASN A 329 -7.64 -3.57 12.28
N LEU A 330 -7.46 -2.84 11.17
CA LEU A 330 -8.10 -3.08 9.89
C LEU A 330 -7.13 -2.75 8.74
N VAL A 331 -6.96 -3.68 7.81
CA VAL A 331 -6.15 -3.49 6.60
C VAL A 331 -7.03 -3.71 5.38
N LEU A 332 -7.09 -2.72 4.49
CA LEU A 332 -7.71 -2.85 3.18
C LEU A 332 -6.60 -3.10 2.15
N ARG A 333 -6.64 -4.26 1.49
CA ARG A 333 -5.72 -4.59 0.40
C ARG A 333 -6.40 -4.24 -0.93
N MET A 334 -5.75 -3.42 -1.74
CA MET A 334 -6.23 -3.01 -3.05
C MET A 334 -5.84 -4.04 -4.12
N ARG A 335 -6.63 -4.16 -5.20
CA ARG A 335 -6.30 -4.99 -6.37
C ARG A 335 -5.15 -4.37 -7.17
N ASP A 336 -5.29 -3.08 -7.44
CA ASP A 336 -4.26 -2.24 -8.08
C ASP A 336 -3.74 -1.19 -7.11
N ALA A 337 -2.56 -0.66 -7.39
CA ALA A 337 -1.97 0.37 -6.54
C ALA A 337 -2.73 1.70 -6.72
N VAL A 338 -3.37 2.17 -5.66
CA VAL A 338 -4.23 3.36 -5.70
C VAL A 338 -3.41 4.60 -5.32
N PRO A 339 -3.39 5.66 -6.14
CA PRO A 339 -2.73 6.91 -5.78
C PRO A 339 -3.53 7.64 -4.71
N LEU A 340 -2.90 7.92 -3.57
CA LEU A 340 -3.60 8.61 -2.49
C LEU A 340 -3.71 10.11 -2.75
N PRO A 341 -4.89 10.73 -2.52
CA PRO A 341 -5.07 12.16 -2.59
C PRO A 341 -4.56 12.85 -1.33
N ALA A 342 -3.31 12.58 -0.97
CA ALA A 342 -2.71 13.13 0.24
C ALA A 342 -2.42 14.63 0.09
N ARG A 343 -2.62 15.39 1.17
CA ARG A 343 -2.28 16.83 1.20
C ARG A 343 -0.80 17.03 0.92
N ARG A 344 -0.46 18.10 0.19
CA ARG A 344 0.95 18.51 0.08
C ARG A 344 1.43 18.92 1.47
N LEU A 345 2.50 18.29 1.93
CA LEU A 345 3.17 18.56 3.21
C LEU A 345 3.93 19.90 3.18
N ARG A 346 3.28 20.99 2.74
CA ARG A 346 3.93 22.29 2.56
C ARG A 346 3.56 23.30 3.64
N TRP A 347 2.32 23.35 4.13
CA TRP A 347 1.88 24.31 5.15
C TRP A 347 0.82 23.67 6.05
N GLY A 348 1.04 23.67 7.37
CA GLY A 348 0.08 23.16 8.37
C GLY A 348 0.12 21.66 8.69
N ASN A 349 1.00 20.86 8.05
CA ASN A 349 1.14 19.42 8.32
C ASN A 349 2.60 18.96 8.56
N TRP A 350 3.55 19.91 8.69
CA TRP A 350 4.96 19.60 8.91
C TRP A 350 5.19 18.83 10.21
N PHE A 351 4.35 19.10 11.22
CA PHE A 351 4.40 18.44 12.52
C PHE A 351 4.21 16.92 12.39
N TRP A 352 3.40 16.46 11.43
CA TRP A 352 3.18 15.04 11.17
C TRP A 352 4.38 14.36 10.52
N VAL A 353 5.08 15.08 9.62
CA VAL A 353 6.35 14.60 9.07
C VAL A 353 7.37 14.44 10.19
N MET A 354 7.41 15.41 11.11
CA MET A 354 8.30 15.36 12.26
C MET A 354 7.99 14.16 13.18
N LEU A 355 6.72 13.89 13.49
CA LEU A 355 6.29 12.75 14.31
C LEU A 355 6.54 11.38 13.65
N SER A 356 6.28 11.25 12.35
CA SER A 356 6.47 9.98 11.62
C SER A 356 7.92 9.67 11.30
N SER A 357 8.79 10.68 11.32
CA SER A 357 10.20 10.53 11.01
C SER A 357 11.01 9.81 12.10
N SER A 358 10.40 9.06 13.01
CA SER A 358 11.12 8.33 14.06
C SER A 358 11.86 7.09 13.51
N GLY A 359 12.88 7.32 12.66
CA GLY A 359 14.06 6.47 12.38
C GLY A 359 13.85 5.05 11.86
N ASP A 360 12.63 4.54 11.83
CA ASP A 360 12.34 3.14 11.59
C ASP A 360 11.79 3.00 10.17
N GLU A 361 12.70 2.76 9.21
CA GLU A 361 12.37 2.52 7.80
C GLU A 361 11.42 1.32 7.61
N SER A 362 11.28 0.46 8.63
CA SER A 362 10.33 -0.66 8.61
C SER A 362 8.87 -0.26 8.84
N ARG A 363 8.59 1.00 9.17
CA ARG A 363 7.23 1.49 9.41
C ARG A 363 6.59 2.00 8.12
N PRO A 364 5.34 1.59 7.82
CA PRO A 364 4.60 2.17 6.70
C PRO A 364 4.56 3.70 6.79
N THR A 365 4.66 4.34 5.63
CA THR A 365 4.86 5.79 5.56
C THR A 365 3.53 6.57 5.63
N ILE A 366 3.60 7.82 6.10
CA ILE A 366 2.49 8.78 5.95
C ILE A 366 2.11 8.86 4.46
N PRO A 367 0.81 8.92 4.13
CA PRO A 367 0.34 9.03 2.76
C PRO A 367 0.98 10.23 2.08
N GLN A 368 1.62 9.98 0.93
CA GLN A 368 2.23 11.01 0.10
C GLN A 368 1.41 11.18 -1.17
N ARG A 369 1.28 12.42 -1.63
CA ARG A 369 0.46 12.75 -2.80
C ARG A 369 1.01 12.02 -4.02
N GLY A 370 0.17 11.23 -4.67
CA GLY A 370 0.53 10.53 -5.90
C GLY A 370 1.37 9.27 -5.70
N ARG A 371 1.73 8.92 -4.45
CA ARG A 371 2.38 7.64 -4.19
C ARG A 371 1.33 6.54 -4.31
N PRO A 372 1.54 5.55 -5.19
CA PRO A 372 0.63 4.42 -5.31
C PRO A 372 0.76 3.53 -4.08
N VAL A 373 -0.38 3.04 -3.58
CA VAL A 373 -0.47 2.24 -2.35
C VAL A 373 -1.34 1.03 -2.64
N ARG A 374 -0.86 -0.16 -2.28
CA ARG A 374 -1.61 -1.42 -2.36
C ARG A 374 -2.23 -1.81 -1.04
N GLU A 375 -1.71 -1.33 0.08
CA GLU A 375 -2.26 -1.63 1.40
C GLU A 375 -2.58 -0.37 2.19
N LEU A 376 -3.82 -0.30 2.67
CA LEU A 376 -4.34 0.85 3.37
C LEU A 376 -4.67 0.46 4.81
N TRP A 377 -3.91 1.02 5.73
CA TRP A 377 -3.93 0.62 7.14
C TRP A 377 -4.74 1.61 7.95
N LEU A 378 -5.78 1.10 8.60
CA LEU A 378 -6.83 1.87 9.27
C LEU A 378 -7.02 1.44 10.72
N ARG A 379 -7.27 2.41 11.59
CA ARG A 379 -7.77 2.15 12.94
C ARG A 379 -9.25 2.46 13.03
N VAL A 380 -10.05 1.45 13.35
CA VAL A 380 -11.50 1.57 13.53
C VAL A 380 -11.91 1.17 14.95
N LYS A 381 -12.98 1.78 15.49
CA LYS A 381 -13.42 1.50 16.88
C LYS A 381 -13.89 0.06 17.10
N ALA A 382 -14.47 -0.57 16.08
CA ALA A 382 -15.01 -1.93 16.14
C ALA A 382 -14.46 -2.77 14.98
N PRO A 383 -13.17 -3.17 15.01
CA PRO A 383 -12.50 -3.79 13.87
C PRO A 383 -13.14 -5.09 13.40
N ARG A 384 -13.55 -5.96 14.34
CA ARG A 384 -14.28 -7.21 14.03
C ARG A 384 -15.53 -6.92 13.22
N ARG A 385 -16.42 -6.10 13.78
CA ARG A 385 -17.70 -5.74 13.16
C ARG A 385 -17.50 -5.06 11.81
N VAL A 386 -16.60 -4.07 11.74
CA VAL A 386 -16.35 -3.32 10.49
C VAL A 386 -15.72 -4.23 9.42
N ALA A 387 -14.81 -5.15 9.80
CA ALA A 387 -14.24 -6.10 8.86
C ALA A 387 -15.31 -7.08 8.33
N ILE A 388 -16.17 -7.62 9.20
CA ILE A 388 -17.27 -8.51 8.81
C ILE A 388 -18.28 -7.78 7.92
N ASP A 389 -18.70 -6.57 8.30
CA ASP A 389 -19.65 -5.78 7.53
C ASP A 389 -19.08 -5.38 6.16
N LEU A 390 -17.77 -5.07 6.08
CA LEU A 390 -17.08 -4.81 4.82
C LEU A 390 -16.89 -6.06 3.97
N ASP A 391 -16.62 -7.22 4.59
CA ASP A 391 -16.46 -8.47 3.85
C ASP A 391 -17.80 -8.96 3.29
N ARG A 392 -18.89 -8.82 4.06
CA ARG A 392 -20.27 -9.01 3.58
C ARG A 392 -20.59 -8.03 2.45
N TRP A 393 -20.32 -6.74 2.66
CA TRP A 393 -20.45 -5.74 1.61
C TRP A 393 -19.48 -5.97 0.45
N LEU A 394 -18.44 -6.80 0.53
CA LEU A 394 -17.67 -7.20 -0.66
C LEU A 394 -18.27 -8.43 -1.33
N ALA A 395 -18.94 -9.30 -0.58
CA ALA A 395 -19.62 -10.49 -1.08
C ALA A 395 -20.90 -10.19 -1.88
N ASP A 396 -21.69 -9.15 -1.55
CA ASP A 396 -22.94 -8.79 -2.26
C ASP A 396 -22.80 -8.53 -3.80
N GLU A 397 -21.58 -8.43 -4.34
CA GLU A 397 -21.21 -8.21 -5.75
C GLU A 397 -21.46 -9.50 -6.52
N GLU A 398 -21.30 -10.65 -5.82
CA GLU A 398 -21.65 -11.97 -6.32
C GLU A 398 -23.17 -12.13 -6.54
N THR A 399 -24.01 -11.18 -6.09
CA THR A 399 -25.47 -11.17 -6.33
C THR A 399 -25.96 -10.06 -7.27
N SER A 400 -25.08 -9.17 -7.74
CA SER A 400 -25.46 -8.13 -8.70
C SER A 400 -25.60 -8.73 -10.11
N PRO A 401 -26.62 -8.34 -10.90
CA PRO A 401 -26.80 -8.86 -12.24
C PRO A 401 -25.58 -8.51 -13.10
N PRO A 402 -25.02 -9.47 -13.87
CA PRO A 402 -23.83 -9.25 -14.66
C PRO A 402 -24.05 -8.16 -15.72
N PRO A 403 -23.00 -7.46 -16.17
CA PRO A 403 -23.08 -6.71 -17.41
C PRO A 403 -23.55 -7.69 -18.50
N ARG A 404 -24.69 -7.39 -19.14
CA ARG A 404 -25.10 -8.12 -20.36
C ARG A 404 -23.94 -8.05 -21.34
N PHE A 405 -23.59 -9.18 -21.96
CA PHE A 405 -22.69 -9.23 -23.10
C PHE A 405 -23.21 -8.26 -24.16
N ALA A 406 -22.68 -7.04 -24.17
CA ALA A 406 -22.96 -6.07 -25.21
C ALA A 406 -22.09 -6.48 -26.41
N PRO A 407 -22.68 -6.77 -27.57
CA PRO A 407 -21.89 -7.04 -28.75
C PRO A 407 -21.12 -5.77 -29.11
N ASP A 408 -19.83 -5.75 -28.82
CA ASP A 408 -18.90 -4.79 -29.41
C ASP A 408 -18.93 -4.91 -30.93
N ASP A 409 -19.07 -3.78 -31.61
CA ASP A 409 -19.21 -3.67 -33.05
C ASP A 409 -17.89 -4.07 -33.74
N HIS A 410 -17.78 -5.31 -34.22
CA HIS A 410 -16.59 -5.83 -34.89
C HIS A 410 -16.85 -6.09 -36.39
N ALA A 411 -15.79 -6.02 -37.20
CA ALA A 411 -15.86 -6.04 -38.67
C ALA A 411 -16.52 -7.29 -39.32
N TYR A 412 -16.78 -8.34 -38.53
CA TYR A 412 -17.35 -9.61 -38.96
C TYR A 412 -18.70 -9.93 -38.28
N HIS A 413 -19.20 -9.07 -37.39
CA HIS A 413 -20.50 -9.26 -36.76
C HIS A 413 -21.58 -9.14 -37.85
N GLY A 414 -22.35 -10.20 -38.09
CA GLY A 414 -23.35 -10.23 -39.17
C GLY A 414 -22.75 -10.18 -40.58
N ARG A 415 -21.43 -10.38 -40.75
CA ARG A 415 -20.76 -10.43 -42.06
C ARG A 415 -20.08 -11.78 -42.24
N VAL A 416 -20.67 -12.61 -43.09
CA VAL A 416 -20.14 -13.91 -43.50
C VAL A 416 -19.33 -13.76 -44.78
N ARG A 417 -18.15 -14.38 -44.84
CA ARG A 417 -17.34 -14.48 -46.06
C ARG A 417 -17.01 -15.91 -46.35
N THR A 418 -17.43 -16.38 -47.52
CA THR A 418 -17.11 -17.72 -48.02
C THR A 418 -16.01 -17.63 -49.05
N HIS A 419 -15.02 -18.49 -48.92
CA HIS A 419 -13.89 -18.62 -49.82
C HIS A 419 -13.88 -20.04 -50.38
N HIS A 420 -13.73 -20.15 -51.70
CA HIS A 420 -13.56 -21.42 -52.38
C HIS A 420 -12.17 -21.46 -53.02
N GLY A 421 -11.56 -22.64 -53.08
CA GLY A 421 -10.31 -22.81 -53.79
C GLY A 421 -9.94 -24.27 -53.98
N VAL A 422 -8.80 -24.49 -54.64
CA VAL A 422 -8.18 -25.78 -54.88
C VAL A 422 -6.69 -25.64 -54.55
N GLY A 423 -6.07 -26.68 -54.00
CA GLY A 423 -4.64 -26.65 -53.68
C GLY A 423 -4.33 -25.69 -52.52
N SER A 424 -3.18 -25.01 -52.61
CA SER A 424 -2.69 -24.10 -51.57
C SER A 424 -3.12 -22.64 -51.83
N THR A 425 -3.90 -22.05 -50.92
CA THR A 425 -4.33 -20.64 -50.98
C THR A 425 -4.12 -19.92 -49.64
N ARG A 426 -3.86 -18.61 -49.71
CA ARG A 426 -3.70 -17.75 -48.54
C ARG A 426 -4.85 -16.75 -48.46
N LEU A 427 -5.55 -16.75 -47.35
CA LEU A 427 -6.69 -15.87 -47.07
C LEU A 427 -6.26 -14.79 -46.07
N LYS A 428 -6.35 -13.52 -46.47
CA LYS A 428 -6.04 -12.39 -45.58
C LYS A 428 -7.25 -12.00 -44.75
N ILE A 429 -7.11 -12.06 -43.43
CA ILE A 429 -8.14 -11.67 -42.47
C ILE A 429 -7.70 -10.33 -41.85
N LYS A 430 -8.54 -9.30 -41.97
CA LYS A 430 -8.25 -7.92 -41.52
C LYS A 430 -9.00 -7.56 -40.24
N GLY A 431 -8.50 -6.59 -39.49
CA GLY A 431 -9.16 -6.03 -38.29
C GLY A 431 -8.73 -6.74 -37.00
N ARG A 432 -9.22 -6.27 -35.84
CA ARG A 432 -8.97 -6.92 -34.54
C ARG A 432 -10.01 -8.02 -34.26
N LEU A 433 -9.61 -9.13 -33.63
CA LEU A 433 -10.51 -10.19 -33.17
C LEU A 433 -10.89 -9.95 -31.69
N ALA A 434 -11.73 -8.95 -31.43
CA ALA A 434 -12.20 -8.67 -30.06
C ALA A 434 -13.22 -9.71 -29.56
N GLN A 435 -13.92 -10.38 -30.47
CA GLN A 435 -14.85 -11.47 -30.22
C GLN A 435 -14.44 -12.73 -31.00
N PRO A 436 -14.95 -13.92 -30.61
CA PRO A 436 -14.65 -15.17 -31.31
C PRO A 436 -15.03 -15.09 -32.79
N VAL A 437 -14.07 -15.24 -33.70
CA VAL A 437 -14.35 -15.36 -35.14
C VAL A 437 -14.24 -16.81 -35.54
N LEU A 438 -15.28 -17.34 -36.17
CA LEU A 438 -15.35 -18.74 -36.56
C LEU A 438 -14.86 -18.91 -37.99
N ALA A 439 -14.08 -19.96 -38.21
CA ALA A 439 -13.76 -20.47 -39.53
C ALA A 439 -14.26 -21.92 -39.62
N GLU A 440 -15.15 -22.16 -40.56
CA GLU A 440 -15.67 -23.48 -40.89
C GLU A 440 -15.01 -23.97 -42.17
N PHE A 441 -14.49 -25.20 -42.14
CA PHE A 441 -13.75 -25.82 -43.22
C PHE A 441 -14.51 -27.02 -43.75
N VAL A 442 -14.75 -27.05 -45.05
CA VAL A 442 -15.34 -28.17 -45.78
C VAL A 442 -14.30 -28.66 -46.78
N ASN A 443 -13.98 -29.96 -46.71
CA ASN A 443 -13.08 -30.62 -47.64
C ASN A 443 -13.90 -31.44 -48.64
N ASP A 444 -14.13 -30.86 -49.82
CA ASP A 444 -14.85 -31.51 -50.91
C ASP A 444 -13.92 -32.39 -51.78
N GLY A 445 -12.62 -32.40 -51.48
CA GLY A 445 -11.57 -33.10 -52.21
C GLY A 445 -11.26 -34.52 -51.72
N SER A 446 -10.44 -35.23 -52.49
CA SER A 446 -10.01 -36.60 -52.18
C SER A 446 -8.79 -36.68 -51.25
N GLY A 447 -8.04 -35.58 -51.06
CA GLY A 447 -6.92 -35.54 -50.12
C GLY A 447 -7.27 -34.97 -48.74
N THR A 448 -6.22 -34.74 -47.94
CA THR A 448 -6.35 -34.11 -46.61
C THR A 448 -6.28 -32.60 -46.75
N LEU A 449 -7.27 -31.90 -46.20
CA LEU A 449 -7.22 -30.45 -46.02
C LEU A 449 -6.47 -30.12 -44.73
N THR A 450 -5.44 -29.30 -44.84
CA THR A 450 -4.75 -28.71 -43.69
C THR A 450 -4.88 -27.19 -43.74
N ALA A 451 -5.07 -26.57 -42.59
CA ALA A 451 -5.02 -25.12 -42.50
C ALA A 451 -4.11 -24.65 -41.37
N SER A 452 -3.38 -23.56 -41.60
CA SER A 452 -2.49 -22.95 -40.62
C SER A 452 -2.70 -21.44 -40.52
N LEU A 453 -2.70 -20.92 -39.29
CA LEU A 453 -2.82 -19.49 -39.00
C LEU A 453 -1.43 -18.85 -38.88
N ARG A 454 -1.21 -17.72 -39.55
CA ARG A 454 0.07 -17.04 -39.69
C ARG A 454 -0.03 -15.54 -39.36
N ARG A 455 1.04 -14.99 -38.77
CA ARG A 455 1.16 -13.55 -38.43
C ARG A 455 1.44 -12.71 -39.68
N ALA A 456 2.38 -13.18 -40.48
CA ALA A 456 2.79 -12.56 -41.73
C ALA A 456 2.41 -13.46 -42.91
N GLU A 457 2.42 -12.88 -44.10
CA GLU A 457 2.12 -13.58 -45.35
C GLU A 457 3.09 -14.75 -45.60
N PHE A 458 4.34 -14.54 -45.21
CA PHE A 458 5.43 -15.52 -45.28
C PHE A 458 5.89 -15.86 -43.87
N GLY A 459 5.91 -17.14 -43.51
CA GLY A 459 6.32 -17.61 -42.18
C GLY A 459 5.70 -18.96 -41.82
N ARG A 460 6.25 -19.59 -40.78
CA ARG A 460 5.70 -20.84 -40.22
C ARG A 460 4.37 -20.53 -39.52
N GLY A 461 3.31 -21.21 -39.94
CA GLY A 461 1.99 -21.10 -39.33
C GLY A 461 1.78 -22.12 -38.22
N ILE A 462 0.79 -21.87 -37.38
CA ILE A 462 0.32 -22.83 -36.38
C ILE A 462 -0.83 -23.60 -37.01
N PRO A 463 -0.78 -24.95 -37.04
CA PRO A 463 -1.86 -25.75 -37.60
C PRO A 463 -3.13 -25.52 -36.78
N VAL A 464 -4.23 -25.24 -37.48
CA VAL A 464 -5.52 -24.97 -36.85
C VAL A 464 -6.56 -26.06 -37.11
N VAL A 465 -6.50 -26.72 -38.27
CA VAL A 465 -7.36 -27.85 -38.61
C VAL A 465 -6.67 -28.82 -39.57
N SER A 466 -7.05 -30.09 -39.49
CA SER A 466 -6.68 -31.15 -40.43
C SER A 466 -7.90 -32.04 -40.67
N CYS A 467 -8.48 -32.00 -41.87
CA CYS A 467 -9.66 -32.76 -42.25
C CYS A 467 -9.32 -33.78 -43.34
N GLY A 468 -9.66 -35.05 -43.14
CA GLY A 468 -9.56 -36.07 -44.19
C GLY A 468 -10.61 -35.89 -45.29
N PRO A 469 -10.54 -36.68 -46.37
CA PRO A 469 -11.58 -36.70 -47.40
C PRO A 469 -12.92 -37.18 -46.82
N GLY A 470 -14.02 -36.51 -47.17
CA GLY A 470 -15.37 -36.85 -46.68
C GLY A 470 -15.61 -36.60 -45.19
N ALA A 471 -14.68 -35.94 -44.49
CA ALA A 471 -14.86 -35.55 -43.10
C ALA A 471 -16.00 -34.51 -42.96
N PRO A 472 -16.75 -34.53 -41.84
CA PRO A 472 -17.76 -33.50 -41.59
C PRO A 472 -17.11 -32.10 -41.51
N PRO A 473 -17.90 -31.03 -41.73
CA PRO A 473 -17.41 -29.67 -41.60
C PRO A 473 -16.74 -29.44 -40.25
N ALA A 474 -15.52 -28.92 -40.25
CA ALA A 474 -14.78 -28.63 -39.03
C ALA A 474 -14.86 -27.14 -38.73
N ALA A 475 -15.42 -26.80 -37.57
CA ALA A 475 -15.50 -25.42 -37.11
C ALA A 475 -14.43 -25.15 -36.04
N ILE A 476 -13.70 -24.04 -36.19
CA ILE A 476 -12.71 -23.59 -35.21
C ILE A 476 -12.84 -22.09 -34.94
N VAL A 477 -12.44 -21.68 -33.73
CA VAL A 477 -12.33 -20.26 -33.37
C VAL A 477 -10.93 -19.77 -33.74
N LEU A 478 -10.86 -18.72 -34.54
CA LEU A 478 -9.63 -17.99 -34.85
C LEU A 478 -9.31 -17.03 -33.70
N ASP A 479 -8.09 -17.10 -33.17
CA ASP A 479 -7.63 -16.27 -32.05
C ASP A 479 -6.19 -15.80 -32.34
N ASP A 480 -5.97 -14.48 -32.30
CA ASP A 480 -4.65 -13.86 -32.56
C ASP A 480 -3.57 -14.43 -31.62
N ARG A 481 -3.98 -14.81 -30.40
CA ARG A 481 -3.12 -15.38 -29.36
C ARG A 481 -2.52 -16.70 -29.73
N TRP A 482 -2.99 -17.39 -30.76
CA TRP A 482 -2.30 -18.59 -31.21
C TRP A 482 -0.92 -18.18 -31.74
N VAL A 483 -0.86 -17.08 -32.50
CA VAL A 483 0.34 -16.66 -33.21
C VAL A 483 1.16 -15.61 -32.45
N THR A 484 0.52 -14.71 -31.69
CA THR A 484 1.20 -13.63 -30.96
C THR A 484 0.36 -13.16 -29.78
N ASP A 485 1.00 -12.71 -28.70
CA ASP A 485 0.27 -12.17 -27.53
C ASP A 485 -0.24 -10.72 -27.76
N GLU A 486 0.13 -10.12 -28.89
CA GLU A 486 -0.33 -8.79 -29.33
C GLU A 486 -1.55 -8.88 -30.27
N ALA A 487 -2.52 -7.98 -30.12
CA ALA A 487 -3.65 -7.89 -31.04
C ALA A 487 -3.18 -7.54 -32.46
N LEU A 488 -3.56 -8.35 -33.45
CA LEU A 488 -3.16 -8.16 -34.84
C LEU A 488 -4.19 -7.36 -35.63
N THR A 489 -3.70 -6.52 -36.54
CA THR A 489 -4.53 -5.83 -37.54
C THR A 489 -4.69 -6.64 -38.83
N ASN A 490 -3.76 -7.55 -39.10
CA ASN A 490 -3.78 -8.46 -40.24
C ASN A 490 -3.22 -9.83 -39.82
N ARG A 491 -3.81 -10.89 -40.36
CA ARG A 491 -3.37 -12.28 -40.22
C ARG A 491 -3.70 -13.06 -41.50
N PHE A 492 -3.04 -14.17 -41.70
CA PHE A 492 -3.19 -15.00 -42.89
C PHE A 492 -3.56 -16.41 -42.51
N LEU A 493 -4.65 -16.92 -43.07
CA LEU A 493 -5.04 -18.31 -43.01
C LEU A 493 -4.54 -18.99 -44.29
N HIS A 494 -3.59 -19.91 -44.16
CA HIS A 494 -3.08 -20.69 -45.28
C HIS A 494 -3.77 -22.05 -45.28
N VAL A 495 -4.50 -22.34 -46.35
CA VAL A 495 -5.28 -23.57 -46.57
C VAL A 495 -4.60 -24.37 -47.67
N GLU A 496 -4.42 -25.65 -47.47
CA GLU A 496 -3.76 -26.57 -48.39
C GLU A 496 -4.53 -27.90 -48.42
N ALA A 497 -5.03 -28.28 -49.60
CA ALA A 497 -5.72 -29.55 -49.80
C ALA A 497 -5.50 -30.10 -51.21
N GLU A 498 -5.49 -31.42 -51.36
CA GLU A 498 -5.51 -32.09 -52.67
C GLU A 498 -6.97 -32.22 -53.15
N GLY A 499 -7.52 -31.11 -53.62
CA GLY A 499 -8.89 -31.02 -54.15
C GLY A 499 -9.60 -29.71 -53.80
N PRO A 500 -10.89 -29.59 -54.16
CA PRO A 500 -11.71 -28.43 -53.83
C PRO A 500 -11.96 -28.34 -52.32
N TRP A 501 -11.95 -27.11 -51.83
CA TRP A 501 -12.26 -26.81 -50.45
C TRP A 501 -13.07 -25.52 -50.33
N THR A 502 -13.83 -25.44 -49.25
CA THR A 502 -14.62 -24.26 -48.88
C THR A 502 -14.28 -23.83 -47.46
N VAL A 503 -14.00 -22.54 -47.27
CA VAL A 503 -13.77 -21.94 -45.95
C VAL A 503 -14.73 -20.78 -45.74
N THR A 504 -15.56 -20.88 -44.70
CA THR A 504 -16.53 -19.83 -44.35
C THR A 504 -16.12 -19.16 -43.04
N ILE A 505 -15.89 -17.85 -43.08
CA ILE A 505 -15.45 -17.03 -41.94
C ILE A 505 -16.59 -16.10 -41.51
N GLY A 506 -16.94 -16.09 -40.23
CA GLY A 506 -18.00 -15.23 -39.68
C GLY A 506 -17.91 -15.03 -38.16
N GLY A 507 -18.87 -14.32 -37.58
CA GLY A 507 -18.93 -14.08 -36.14
C GLY A 507 -19.43 -15.27 -35.32
N PRO A 508 -19.53 -15.11 -33.98
CA PRO A 508 -19.95 -16.16 -33.05
C PRO A 508 -21.39 -16.63 -33.24
N GLU A 509 -22.24 -15.83 -33.90
CA GLU A 509 -23.63 -16.17 -34.25
C GLU A 509 -23.77 -17.42 -35.14
N ARG A 510 -22.67 -17.89 -35.76
CA ARG A 510 -22.64 -19.11 -36.58
C ARG A 510 -22.42 -20.39 -35.78
N ALA A 511 -22.01 -20.30 -34.52
CA ALA A 511 -21.85 -21.48 -33.68
C ALA A 511 -23.22 -22.12 -33.40
N ARG A 512 -23.24 -23.46 -33.34
CA ARG A 512 -24.48 -24.21 -33.10
C ARG A 512 -24.98 -23.95 -31.67
N PRO A 513 -26.19 -23.41 -31.48
CA PRO A 513 -26.69 -23.12 -30.14
C PRO A 513 -27.12 -24.39 -29.41
N PHE A 514 -26.96 -24.41 -28.09
CA PHE A 514 -27.54 -25.43 -27.22
C PHE A 514 -27.79 -24.87 -25.81
N THR A 515 -28.75 -25.46 -25.10
CA THR A 515 -29.20 -24.94 -23.78
C THR A 515 -28.92 -25.91 -22.63
N ARG A 516 -28.93 -27.22 -22.89
CA ARG A 516 -28.78 -28.25 -21.84
C ARG A 516 -27.89 -29.40 -22.24
N SER A 517 -28.07 -29.94 -23.44
CA SER A 517 -27.22 -31.02 -23.94
C SER A 517 -26.96 -30.85 -25.43
N ALA A 518 -25.83 -31.36 -25.89
CA ALA A 518 -25.50 -31.45 -27.30
C ALA A 518 -24.62 -32.68 -27.55
N THR A 519 -24.74 -33.23 -28.75
CA THR A 519 -23.86 -34.29 -29.26
C THR A 519 -23.22 -33.82 -30.56
N GLY A 520 -21.99 -34.25 -30.82
CA GLY A 520 -21.30 -33.91 -32.05
C GLY A 520 -20.14 -34.84 -32.31
N HIS A 521 -19.42 -34.57 -33.40
CA HIS A 521 -18.34 -35.41 -33.87
C HIS A 521 -17.14 -34.56 -34.28
N GLY A 522 -15.97 -34.88 -33.71
CA GLY A 522 -14.75 -34.15 -34.01
C GLY A 522 -14.77 -32.67 -33.52
N PRO A 523 -14.03 -31.76 -34.17
CA PRO A 523 -13.91 -30.38 -33.74
C PRO A 523 -15.14 -29.54 -34.12
N GLU A 524 -15.81 -29.00 -33.10
CA GLU A 524 -17.00 -28.16 -33.28
C GLU A 524 -16.97 -26.93 -32.37
N VAL A 525 -17.75 -25.91 -32.78
CA VAL A 525 -17.96 -24.69 -31.99
C VAL A 525 -19.44 -24.55 -31.67
N LEU A 526 -19.75 -24.44 -30.39
CA LEU A 526 -21.11 -24.33 -29.85
C LEU A 526 -21.30 -22.99 -29.14
N THR A 527 -22.53 -22.48 -29.13
CA THR A 527 -22.94 -21.34 -28.30
C THR A 527 -23.85 -21.86 -27.19
N TYR A 528 -23.50 -21.58 -25.94
CA TYR A 528 -24.34 -21.96 -24.81
C TYR A 528 -25.34 -20.86 -24.47
N GLU A 529 -26.63 -21.16 -24.59
CA GLU A 529 -27.73 -20.21 -24.35
C GLU A 529 -28.47 -20.46 -23.02
N GLY A 530 -28.05 -21.47 -22.25
CA GLY A 530 -28.65 -21.78 -20.95
C GLY A 530 -28.17 -20.88 -19.81
N PRO A 531 -28.74 -21.05 -18.60
CA PRO A 531 -28.26 -20.37 -17.38
C PRO A 531 -26.86 -20.88 -16.98
N PRO A 532 -26.07 -20.14 -16.20
CA PRO A 532 -24.77 -20.63 -15.73
C PRO A 532 -24.86 -22.03 -15.12
N GLY A 533 -24.05 -22.97 -15.61
CA GLY A 533 -24.10 -24.35 -15.20
C GLY A 533 -22.76 -25.08 -15.25
N ILE A 534 -22.73 -26.27 -14.67
CA ILE A 534 -21.59 -27.18 -14.71
C ILE A 534 -21.78 -28.13 -15.89
N ALA A 535 -20.86 -28.09 -16.83
CA ALA A 535 -20.83 -28.98 -17.98
C ALA A 535 -20.04 -30.24 -17.69
N VAL A 536 -20.54 -31.34 -18.22
CA VAL A 536 -19.89 -32.64 -18.26
C VAL A 536 -19.75 -33.04 -19.73
N LEU A 537 -18.52 -33.12 -20.22
CA LEU A 537 -18.22 -33.63 -21.55
C LEU A 537 -17.77 -35.08 -21.43
N THR A 538 -18.43 -35.95 -22.19
CA THR A 538 -18.16 -37.39 -22.24
C THR A 538 -17.79 -37.79 -23.67
N SER A 539 -16.66 -38.48 -23.85
CA SER A 539 -16.36 -39.19 -25.10
C SER A 539 -16.47 -40.69 -24.86
N PRO A 540 -17.43 -41.39 -25.49
CA PRO A 540 -17.68 -42.82 -25.25
C PRO A 540 -16.46 -43.69 -25.49
N ASP A 541 -15.65 -43.34 -26.50
CA ASP A 541 -14.52 -44.15 -26.94
C ASP A 541 -13.26 -43.99 -26.06
N GLY A 542 -13.29 -43.10 -25.06
CA GLY A 542 -12.16 -42.85 -24.17
C GLY A 542 -11.04 -41.98 -24.78
N GLU A 543 -11.26 -41.46 -25.98
CA GLU A 543 -10.28 -40.66 -26.72
C GLU A 543 -10.08 -39.27 -26.10
N SER A 544 -8.94 -38.65 -26.44
CA SER A 544 -8.58 -37.34 -25.90
C SER A 544 -9.48 -36.24 -26.43
N HIS A 545 -9.87 -35.32 -25.56
CA HIS A 545 -10.62 -34.14 -25.94
C HIS A 545 -10.11 -32.91 -25.18
N GLU A 546 -10.25 -31.74 -25.81
CA GLU A 546 -9.97 -30.43 -25.22
C GLU A 546 -11.18 -29.51 -25.38
N VAL A 547 -11.48 -28.75 -24.34
CA VAL A 547 -12.53 -27.73 -24.36
C VAL A 547 -11.93 -26.36 -24.09
N HIS A 548 -12.18 -25.42 -24.99
CA HIS A 548 -11.83 -24.02 -24.79
C HIS A 548 -13.10 -23.18 -24.67
N LEU A 549 -13.19 -22.39 -23.60
CA LEU A 549 -14.21 -21.35 -23.44
C LEU A 549 -13.72 -20.04 -24.06
N ARG A 550 -14.55 -19.41 -24.88
CA ARG A 550 -14.28 -18.17 -25.60
C ARG A 550 -15.40 -17.16 -25.35
N GLY A 551 -15.02 -15.87 -25.33
CA GLY A 551 -15.91 -14.72 -25.09
C GLY A 551 -15.08 -13.48 -24.72
N PRO A 552 -15.64 -12.26 -24.85
CA PRO A 552 -14.90 -11.01 -24.60
C PRO A 552 -14.31 -10.93 -23.18
N ASP A 553 -15.08 -11.34 -22.16
CA ASP A 553 -14.63 -11.34 -20.75
C ASP A 553 -13.85 -12.60 -20.35
N LEU A 554 -13.92 -13.66 -21.17
CA LEU A 554 -13.26 -14.96 -20.91
C LEU A 554 -11.88 -15.04 -21.54
N ALA A 555 -11.63 -14.26 -22.59
CA ALA A 555 -10.39 -14.32 -23.36
C ALA A 555 -9.17 -14.09 -22.46
N GLY A 556 -9.19 -13.11 -21.55
CA GLY A 556 -8.02 -12.76 -20.73
C GLY A 556 -7.55 -13.86 -19.76
N LEU A 557 -8.44 -14.73 -19.28
CA LEU A 557 -8.19 -15.51 -18.05
C LEU A 557 -7.80 -16.97 -18.27
N TYR A 558 -8.26 -17.61 -19.35
CA TYR A 558 -7.88 -18.99 -19.69
C TYR A 558 -6.68 -19.07 -20.66
N GLY A 559 -6.27 -17.94 -21.23
CA GLY A 559 -5.12 -17.88 -22.13
C GLY A 559 -5.27 -18.79 -23.36
N ARG A 560 -4.18 -19.50 -23.72
CA ARG A 560 -4.16 -20.51 -24.79
C ARG A 560 -4.62 -21.90 -24.31
N LYS A 561 -4.83 -22.10 -23.01
CA LYS A 561 -5.01 -23.43 -22.43
C LYS A 561 -6.46 -23.89 -22.46
N PRO A 562 -6.70 -25.20 -22.54
CA PRO A 562 -8.05 -25.74 -22.41
C PRO A 562 -8.55 -25.57 -20.97
N VAL A 563 -9.85 -25.27 -20.83
CA VAL A 563 -10.54 -25.23 -19.53
C VAL A 563 -10.67 -26.64 -18.99
N ALA A 564 -10.96 -27.59 -19.87
CA ALA A 564 -10.95 -29.00 -19.57
C ALA A 564 -10.23 -29.79 -20.67
N SER A 565 -9.44 -30.77 -20.25
CA SER A 565 -8.77 -31.69 -21.16
C SER A 565 -8.76 -33.06 -20.50
N ALA A 566 -9.06 -34.09 -21.28
CA ALA A 566 -8.83 -35.47 -20.91
C ALA A 566 -7.79 -36.06 -21.86
N GLY A 567 -6.71 -36.60 -21.31
CA GLY A 567 -5.72 -37.36 -22.08
C GLY A 567 -6.24 -38.76 -22.35
N GLY A 568 -5.97 -39.29 -23.55
CA GLY A 568 -6.23 -40.70 -23.83
C GLY A 568 -5.39 -41.56 -22.89
N LEU A 569 -6.03 -42.29 -21.98
CA LEU A 569 -5.35 -43.35 -21.24
C LEU A 569 -4.88 -44.36 -22.29
N GLY A 570 -3.56 -44.52 -22.42
CA GLY A 570 -2.95 -45.35 -23.45
C GLY A 570 -3.67 -46.68 -23.61
N ARG A 571 -3.98 -47.04 -24.85
CA ARG A 571 -4.66 -48.27 -25.29
C ARG A 571 -4.18 -49.45 -24.42
N GLY A 572 -5.02 -49.87 -23.48
CA GLY A 572 -4.75 -51.06 -22.67
C GLY A 572 -4.53 -52.27 -23.59
N PRO A 573 -3.71 -53.27 -23.17
CA PRO A 573 -3.44 -54.43 -23.99
C PRO A 573 -4.75 -55.16 -24.33
N ALA A 574 -5.01 -55.27 -25.63
CA ALA A 574 -6.02 -56.07 -26.33
C ALA A 574 -7.22 -56.57 -25.49
N GLY A 575 -8.39 -55.93 -25.68
CA GLY A 575 -9.70 -56.59 -25.49
C GLY A 575 -10.64 -56.02 -24.42
N GLY A 576 -10.23 -55.02 -23.63
CA GLY A 576 -11.10 -54.35 -22.66
C GLY A 576 -11.82 -53.14 -23.25
N SER A 577 -13.12 -52.98 -22.95
CA SER A 577 -13.90 -51.78 -23.25
C SER A 577 -13.16 -50.51 -22.80
N SER A 578 -12.97 -49.54 -23.69
CA SER A 578 -12.37 -48.26 -23.32
C SER A 578 -13.26 -47.55 -22.29
N VAL A 579 -12.64 -47.03 -21.23
CA VAL A 579 -13.35 -46.23 -20.23
C VAL A 579 -13.65 -44.87 -20.85
N PRO A 580 -14.91 -44.39 -20.81
CA PRO A 580 -15.26 -43.11 -21.40
C PRO A 580 -14.47 -41.97 -20.77
N SER A 581 -13.94 -41.07 -21.59
CA SER A 581 -13.19 -39.92 -21.09
C SER A 581 -14.18 -38.85 -20.62
N LEU A 582 -14.01 -38.36 -19.39
CA LEU A 582 -14.94 -37.47 -18.71
C LEU A 582 -14.25 -36.20 -18.22
N SER A 583 -14.77 -35.04 -18.61
CA SER A 583 -14.29 -33.73 -18.17
C SER A 583 -15.42 -32.90 -17.57
N THR A 584 -15.16 -32.24 -16.43
CA THR A 584 -16.13 -31.36 -15.77
C THR A 584 -15.61 -29.93 -15.69
N PHE A 585 -16.43 -28.97 -16.14
CA PHE A 585 -16.03 -27.56 -16.14
C PHE A 585 -17.23 -26.61 -16.02
N ALA A 586 -16.97 -25.42 -15.51
CA ALA A 586 -17.97 -24.38 -15.36
C ALA A 586 -18.23 -23.65 -16.69
N VAL A 587 -19.50 -23.44 -17.03
CA VAL A 587 -19.93 -22.80 -18.29
C VAL A 587 -20.80 -21.58 -17.97
N PRO A 588 -20.29 -20.35 -18.20
CA PRO A 588 -21.09 -19.15 -18.12
C PRO A 588 -22.16 -19.11 -19.22
N SER A 589 -23.28 -18.45 -18.93
CA SER A 589 -24.31 -18.16 -19.94
C SER A 589 -23.72 -17.34 -21.09
N GLY A 590 -24.12 -17.62 -22.33
CA GLY A 590 -23.66 -16.89 -23.52
C GLY A 590 -22.22 -17.20 -23.95
N SER A 591 -21.58 -18.22 -23.36
CA SER A 591 -20.22 -18.59 -23.72
C SER A 591 -20.14 -19.35 -25.05
N VAL A 592 -19.05 -19.14 -25.79
CA VAL A 592 -18.74 -19.91 -27.01
C VAL A 592 -17.75 -21.02 -26.63
N LEU A 593 -18.14 -22.27 -26.86
CA LEU A 593 -17.35 -23.45 -26.57
C LEU A 593 -16.71 -23.98 -27.85
N GLN A 594 -15.40 -24.13 -27.86
CA GLN A 594 -14.69 -24.86 -28.89
C GLN A 594 -14.27 -26.21 -28.32
N ILE A 595 -14.88 -27.27 -28.84
CA ILE A 595 -14.55 -28.66 -28.51
C ILE A 595 -13.57 -29.14 -29.58
N ARG A 596 -12.42 -29.67 -29.17
CA ARG A 596 -11.45 -30.32 -30.04
C ARG A 596 -11.37 -31.77 -29.64
N ALA A 597 -11.91 -32.64 -30.49
CA ALA A 597 -11.85 -34.08 -30.35
C ALA A 597 -11.37 -34.69 -31.68
N ASP A 598 -10.56 -35.74 -31.61
CA ASP A 598 -9.98 -36.36 -32.80
C ASP A 598 -10.91 -37.46 -33.35
N ARG A 599 -11.80 -37.10 -34.28
CA ARG A 599 -12.70 -38.03 -35.00
C ARG A 599 -13.59 -38.92 -34.11
N THR A 600 -13.92 -38.45 -32.91
CA THR A 600 -14.77 -39.19 -31.97
C THR A 600 -16.10 -38.49 -31.72
N GLU A 601 -17.10 -39.30 -31.38
CA GLU A 601 -18.33 -38.79 -30.83
C GLU A 601 -18.10 -38.24 -29.42
N TRP A 602 -18.79 -37.13 -29.14
CA TRP A 602 -18.80 -36.54 -27.82
C TRP A 602 -20.22 -36.10 -27.47
N ARG A 603 -20.49 -36.08 -26.16
CA ARG A 603 -21.74 -35.61 -25.58
C ARG A 603 -21.42 -34.63 -24.46
N ILE A 604 -22.02 -33.44 -24.51
CA ILE A 604 -21.97 -32.45 -23.44
C ILE A 604 -23.34 -32.35 -22.79
N ASP A 605 -23.39 -32.41 -21.45
CA ASP A 605 -24.57 -32.14 -20.65
C ASP A 605 -24.24 -31.02 -19.65
N VAL A 606 -25.11 -30.02 -19.54
CA VAL A 606 -24.94 -28.86 -18.66
C VAL A 606 -26.05 -28.84 -17.63
N THR A 607 -25.65 -28.91 -16.37
CA THR A 607 -26.54 -28.85 -15.21
C THR A 607 -26.46 -27.45 -14.60
N PRO A 608 -27.57 -26.69 -14.51
CA PRO A 608 -27.60 -25.38 -13.85
C PRO A 608 -26.97 -25.41 -12.45
N LEU A 609 -26.28 -24.33 -12.06
CA LEU A 609 -25.49 -24.30 -10.81
C LEU A 609 -26.33 -24.59 -9.56
N ASP A 610 -27.57 -24.09 -9.52
CA ASP A 610 -28.54 -24.32 -8.44
C ASP A 610 -28.91 -25.81 -8.28
N GLN A 611 -28.84 -26.59 -9.36
CA GLN A 611 -29.10 -28.03 -9.37
C GLN A 611 -27.80 -28.85 -9.18
N ALA A 612 -26.67 -28.35 -9.67
CA ALA A 612 -25.37 -29.03 -9.60
C ALA A 612 -24.74 -29.03 -8.20
N ASP A 613 -25.19 -28.13 -7.31
CA ASP A 613 -24.64 -27.90 -5.96
C ASP A 613 -25.43 -28.60 -4.83
N VAL A 614 -26.54 -29.26 -5.16
CA VAL A 614 -27.57 -29.75 -4.20
C VAL A 614 -27.10 -30.89 -3.29
N ASP A 615 -26.00 -31.57 -3.63
CA ASP A 615 -25.52 -32.72 -2.86
C ASP A 615 -24.80 -32.35 -1.54
N SER A 616 -24.57 -31.07 -1.26
CA SER A 616 -23.95 -30.61 -0.02
C SER A 616 -24.93 -30.46 1.16
N LEU A 617 -26.24 -30.34 0.91
CA LEU A 617 -27.25 -30.05 1.94
C LEU A 617 -27.94 -31.30 2.53
N ARG A 618 -27.72 -32.50 1.98
CA ARG A 618 -28.49 -33.70 2.35
C ARG A 618 -27.86 -34.61 3.43
N ARG A 619 -26.75 -34.21 4.06
CA ARG A 619 -26.03 -35.06 5.04
C ARG A 619 -26.49 -34.91 6.51
N SER A 620 -27.73 -34.47 6.75
CA SER A 620 -28.30 -34.31 8.10
C SER A 620 -29.62 -35.04 8.31
N GLY A 621 -29.79 -36.22 7.73
CA GLY A 621 -30.90 -37.14 8.00
C GLY A 621 -30.38 -38.54 8.32
N PRO A 622 -31.04 -39.30 9.22
CA PRO A 622 -30.60 -40.63 9.60
C PRO A 622 -30.70 -41.57 8.40
N GLU A 623 -29.72 -42.47 8.33
CA GLU A 623 -29.55 -43.50 7.31
C GLU A 623 -30.83 -44.32 7.14
N ASP A 624 -31.48 -44.21 5.98
CA ASP A 624 -32.16 -45.35 5.36
C ASP A 624 -32.37 -45.13 3.85
N GLU A 625 -31.95 -46.14 3.11
CA GLU A 625 -32.32 -46.55 1.73
C GLU A 625 -32.60 -45.49 0.66
N MET A 626 -31.61 -45.25 -0.21
CA MET A 626 -31.60 -45.73 -1.61
C MET A 626 -30.29 -45.27 -2.26
N THR A 627 -29.49 -46.22 -2.75
CA THR A 627 -28.24 -46.01 -3.51
C THR A 627 -28.49 -45.27 -4.82
N VAL A 628 -28.49 -43.94 -4.79
CA VAL A 628 -28.24 -43.10 -5.97
C VAL A 628 -26.83 -42.50 -5.78
N PRO A 629 -25.88 -42.73 -6.70
CA PRO A 629 -24.55 -42.13 -6.59
C PRO A 629 -24.68 -40.60 -6.57
N PRO A 630 -23.83 -39.88 -5.81
CA PRO A 630 -23.93 -38.43 -5.70
C PRO A 630 -23.86 -37.79 -7.10
N THR A 631 -24.93 -37.12 -7.48
CA THR A 631 -25.15 -36.45 -8.77
C THR A 631 -24.49 -35.07 -8.86
N GLY A 632 -23.91 -34.58 -7.77
CA GLY A 632 -23.30 -33.26 -7.65
C GLY A 632 -22.06 -33.13 -8.53
N HIS A 633 -22.18 -32.36 -9.61
CA HIS A 633 -21.04 -32.04 -10.48
C HIS A 633 -20.05 -31.06 -9.84
N VAL A 634 -20.44 -30.39 -8.74
CA VAL A 634 -19.56 -29.57 -7.90
C VAL A 634 -19.01 -30.41 -6.76
N ARG A 635 -17.68 -30.53 -6.67
CA ARG A 635 -17.03 -31.31 -5.61
C ARG A 635 -16.85 -30.43 -4.36
N PRO A 636 -17.56 -30.70 -3.24
CA PRO A 636 -17.30 -29.98 -2.00
C PRO A 636 -15.94 -30.40 -1.41
N PHE A 637 -15.27 -29.47 -0.74
CA PHE A 637 -13.95 -29.69 -0.20
C PHE A 637 -13.72 -28.96 1.14
N GLU A 638 -13.32 -29.71 2.16
CA GLU A 638 -12.81 -29.25 3.47
C GLU A 638 -11.57 -30.11 3.85
N GLY A 639 -10.46 -29.50 4.31
CA GLY A 639 -9.24 -30.23 4.70
C GLY A 639 -8.25 -30.58 3.56
N SER A 640 -8.45 -31.70 2.84
CA SER A 640 -7.83 -31.93 1.51
C SER A 640 -8.77 -32.48 0.41
N ILE A 641 -8.49 -32.19 -0.87
CA ILE A 641 -9.12 -32.81 -2.06
C ILE A 641 -8.07 -33.04 -3.16
N ALA A 642 -8.24 -34.10 -3.95
CA ALA A 642 -7.39 -34.40 -5.10
C ALA A 642 -8.20 -34.88 -6.31
N GLY A 643 -7.58 -34.84 -7.48
CA GLY A 643 -8.14 -35.34 -8.72
C GLY A 643 -7.10 -35.51 -9.82
N ASP A 644 -7.53 -36.17 -10.89
CA ASP A 644 -6.75 -36.51 -12.09
C ASP A 644 -7.32 -35.85 -13.36
N ARG A 645 -8.39 -35.06 -13.20
CA ARG A 645 -9.15 -34.44 -14.28
C ARG A 645 -9.63 -33.04 -13.89
N ALA A 646 -10.00 -32.23 -14.88
CA ALA A 646 -10.61 -30.93 -14.64
C ALA A 646 -11.88 -31.09 -13.80
N ALA A 647 -12.07 -30.21 -12.81
CA ALA A 647 -13.18 -30.27 -11.89
C ALA A 647 -13.58 -28.89 -11.39
N VAL A 648 -14.85 -28.76 -11.00
CA VAL A 648 -15.37 -27.61 -10.28
C VAL A 648 -15.44 -27.97 -8.80
N VAL A 649 -14.82 -27.16 -7.96
CA VAL A 649 -14.68 -27.43 -6.53
C VAL A 649 -15.28 -26.28 -5.74
N ARG A 650 -16.05 -26.60 -4.69
CA ARG A 650 -16.54 -25.63 -3.71
C ARG A 650 -15.78 -25.82 -2.41
N TYR A 651 -15.05 -24.79 -1.99
CA TYR A 651 -14.33 -24.80 -0.73
C TYR A 651 -15.29 -24.51 0.43
N LEU A 652 -15.41 -25.43 1.39
CA LEU A 652 -16.30 -25.31 2.56
C LEU A 652 -15.55 -24.95 3.86
N GLY A 653 -14.22 -25.04 3.86
CA GLY A 653 -13.39 -24.73 5.03
C GLY A 653 -13.35 -23.25 5.43
N PRO A 654 -12.69 -22.93 6.56
CA PRO A 654 -12.55 -21.55 7.04
C PRO A 654 -11.73 -20.69 6.06
N PRO A 655 -11.97 -19.37 5.96
CA PRO A 655 -11.16 -18.50 5.11
C PRO A 655 -9.67 -18.60 5.46
N GLY A 656 -8.84 -18.99 4.49
CA GLY A 656 -7.48 -19.40 4.81
C GLY A 656 -6.60 -19.67 3.60
N ARG A 657 -5.36 -20.09 3.88
CA ARG A 657 -4.41 -20.51 2.85
C ARG A 657 -4.65 -21.98 2.51
N VAL A 658 -4.87 -22.24 1.23
CA VAL A 658 -4.94 -23.58 0.66
C VAL A 658 -3.75 -23.76 -0.27
N LEU A 659 -3.04 -24.85 -0.10
CA LEU A 659 -1.92 -25.24 -0.92
C LEU A 659 -2.45 -25.99 -2.13
N PHE A 660 -2.29 -25.43 -3.32
CA PHE A 660 -2.60 -26.08 -4.59
C PHE A 660 -1.31 -26.67 -5.18
N ARG A 661 -1.37 -27.95 -5.57
CA ARG A 661 -0.32 -28.64 -6.32
C ARG A 661 -0.95 -29.16 -7.61
N GLY A 662 -0.49 -28.66 -8.75
CA GLY A 662 -0.92 -29.14 -10.07
C GLY A 662 0.26 -29.70 -10.84
N GLU A 663 0.21 -30.97 -11.20
CA GLU A 663 1.16 -31.60 -12.12
C GLU A 663 0.69 -31.47 -13.57
N GLY A 664 1.63 -31.62 -14.52
CA GLY A 664 1.39 -31.76 -15.96
C GLY A 664 0.46 -30.73 -16.62
N GLY A 665 0.25 -29.55 -16.01
CA GLY A 665 -0.45 -28.45 -16.63
C GLY A 665 -1.76 -28.03 -15.98
N PHE A 666 -2.14 -28.63 -14.84
CA PHE A 666 -3.30 -28.20 -14.05
C PHE A 666 -3.12 -26.79 -13.46
N GLY A 667 -4.09 -25.92 -13.71
CA GLY A 667 -4.18 -24.58 -13.12
C GLY A 667 -5.41 -24.44 -12.23
N LEU A 668 -5.49 -23.33 -11.50
CA LEU A 668 -6.63 -23.02 -10.64
C LEU A 668 -7.16 -21.62 -10.93
N VAL A 669 -8.47 -21.51 -11.15
CA VAL A 669 -9.16 -20.25 -11.45
C VAL A 669 -10.33 -20.08 -10.48
N ARG A 670 -10.50 -18.88 -9.92
CA ARG A 670 -11.66 -18.55 -9.09
C ARG A 670 -12.83 -18.15 -9.98
N LEU A 671 -14.02 -18.65 -9.66
CA LEU A 671 -15.27 -18.34 -10.34
C LEU A 671 -16.14 -17.41 -9.48
N ASP A 672 -17.02 -16.64 -10.13
CA ASP A 672 -18.12 -15.94 -9.47
C ASP A 672 -19.41 -16.79 -9.45
N ALA A 673 -20.50 -16.21 -8.95
CA ALA A 673 -21.81 -16.87 -8.89
C ALA A 673 -22.43 -17.15 -10.27
N THR A 674 -21.99 -16.44 -11.31
CA THR A 674 -22.39 -16.65 -12.71
C THR A 674 -21.42 -17.55 -13.47
N LEU A 675 -20.50 -18.20 -12.74
CA LEU A 675 -19.45 -19.06 -13.26
C LEU A 675 -18.43 -18.35 -14.16
N VAL A 676 -18.46 -17.02 -14.21
CA VAL A 676 -17.48 -16.24 -14.93
C VAL A 676 -16.16 -16.30 -14.13
N PRO A 677 -15.03 -16.55 -14.79
CA PRO A 677 -13.75 -16.60 -14.12
C PRO A 677 -13.38 -15.18 -13.68
N LEU A 678 -12.95 -15.04 -12.42
CA LEU A 678 -12.55 -13.76 -11.85
C LEU A 678 -11.03 -13.54 -11.92
N ARG A 679 -10.26 -14.59 -11.66
CA ARG A 679 -8.78 -14.56 -11.68
C ARG A 679 -8.18 -15.95 -11.68
N THR A 680 -7.01 -16.09 -12.30
CA THR A 680 -6.13 -17.24 -12.11
C THR A 680 -5.52 -17.19 -10.70
N LEU A 681 -5.84 -18.18 -9.87
CA LEU A 681 -5.30 -18.35 -8.53
C LEU A 681 -3.94 -19.04 -8.56
N ALA A 682 -3.80 -20.05 -9.42
CA ALA A 682 -2.53 -20.73 -9.65
C ALA A 682 -2.31 -20.97 -11.15
N PRO A 683 -1.17 -20.55 -11.71
CA PRO A 683 -0.81 -20.93 -13.05
C PRO A 683 -0.48 -22.44 -13.07
N PRO A 684 -0.47 -23.02 -14.27
CA PRO A 684 -0.24 -24.44 -14.48
C PRO A 684 1.23 -24.85 -14.37
N ALA A 685 1.86 -24.52 -13.23
CA ALA A 685 3.22 -24.87 -12.88
C ALA A 685 3.45 -24.76 -11.36
N GLY A 686 3.64 -25.90 -10.71
CA GLY A 686 4.23 -26.00 -9.37
C GLY A 686 3.24 -25.93 -8.20
N GLU A 687 3.81 -25.89 -7.00
CA GLU A 687 3.11 -25.77 -5.73
C GLU A 687 2.89 -24.28 -5.39
N GLN A 688 1.65 -23.90 -5.10
CA GLN A 688 1.31 -22.51 -4.78
C GLN A 688 0.28 -22.41 -3.64
N ALA A 689 0.56 -21.52 -2.69
CA ALA A 689 -0.39 -21.16 -1.65
C ALA A 689 -1.39 -20.12 -2.19
N VAL A 690 -2.67 -20.50 -2.24
CA VAL A 690 -3.78 -19.65 -2.67
C VAL A 690 -4.65 -19.29 -1.47
N GLU A 691 -5.20 -18.07 -1.44
CA GLU A 691 -6.17 -17.67 -0.42
C GLU A 691 -7.60 -17.92 -0.92
N LEU A 692 -8.30 -18.83 -0.24
CA LEU A 692 -9.70 -19.16 -0.50
C LEU A 692 -10.59 -18.66 0.64
N ARG A 693 -11.78 -18.16 0.30
CA ARG A 693 -12.84 -17.81 1.26
C ARG A 693 -13.79 -18.99 1.38
N SER A 694 -14.43 -19.16 2.54
CA SER A 694 -15.51 -20.15 2.68
C SER A 694 -16.56 -19.96 1.58
N HIS A 695 -17.06 -21.08 1.06
CA HIS A 695 -17.97 -21.20 -0.09
C HIS A 695 -17.43 -20.72 -1.45
N SER A 696 -16.13 -20.43 -1.59
CA SER A 696 -15.55 -20.06 -2.89
C SER A 696 -15.70 -21.20 -3.91
N LEU A 697 -16.18 -20.85 -5.10
CA LEU A 697 -16.21 -21.75 -6.25
C LEU A 697 -14.91 -21.59 -7.07
N VAL A 698 -14.25 -22.69 -7.37
CA VAL A 698 -13.01 -22.70 -8.15
C VAL A 698 -13.08 -23.75 -9.27
N GLN A 699 -12.54 -23.39 -10.44
CA GLN A 699 -12.30 -24.31 -11.55
C GLN A 699 -10.84 -24.77 -11.48
N VAL A 700 -10.63 -26.07 -11.37
CA VAL A 700 -9.35 -26.68 -11.71
C VAL A 700 -9.32 -26.81 -13.24
N THR A 701 -8.48 -26.00 -13.88
CA THR A 701 -8.33 -25.99 -15.34
C THR A 701 -7.38 -27.10 -15.77
N GLY A 702 -7.68 -27.75 -16.90
CA GLY A 702 -7.11 -29.04 -17.34
C GLY A 702 -5.59 -29.21 -17.37
N GLY A 703 -5.15 -30.39 -17.80
CA GLY A 703 -3.73 -30.79 -17.95
C GLY A 703 -3.60 -32.32 -17.75
N PRO A 704 -2.64 -33.01 -18.37
CA PRO A 704 -2.31 -34.37 -17.98
C PRO A 704 -1.77 -34.43 -16.54
N GLY A 705 -2.02 -35.50 -15.79
CA GLY A 705 -1.41 -35.75 -14.47
C GLY A 705 -2.40 -35.72 -13.31
N THR A 706 -1.95 -35.24 -12.14
CA THR A 706 -2.79 -35.13 -10.93
C THR A 706 -2.72 -33.74 -10.32
N TRP A 707 -3.73 -33.39 -9.53
CA TRP A 707 -3.77 -32.18 -8.75
C TRP A 707 -4.28 -32.45 -7.34
N SER A 708 -3.86 -31.62 -6.38
CA SER A 708 -4.36 -31.64 -5.01
C SER A 708 -4.48 -30.24 -4.42
N MET A 709 -5.43 -30.08 -3.50
CA MET A 709 -5.63 -28.90 -2.66
C MET A 709 -5.63 -29.33 -1.19
N GLN A 710 -4.87 -28.66 -0.36
CA GLN A 710 -4.77 -28.96 1.08
C GLN A 710 -4.78 -27.67 1.91
N GLU A 711 -5.60 -27.60 2.95
CA GLU A 711 -5.61 -26.49 3.89
C GLU A 711 -4.29 -26.44 4.67
N ALA A 712 -3.59 -25.30 4.57
CA ALA A 712 -2.39 -25.06 5.36
C ALA A 712 -2.83 -24.77 6.80
N HIS A 713 -2.82 -25.79 7.65
CA HIS A 713 -3.11 -25.62 9.07
C HIS A 713 -2.07 -24.65 9.63
N THR A 714 -2.51 -23.49 10.11
CA THR A 714 -1.70 -22.66 11.00
C THR A 714 -1.38 -23.54 12.19
N ALA A 715 -0.15 -24.07 12.22
CA ALA A 715 0.38 -24.72 13.41
C ALA A 715 0.23 -23.70 14.54
N THR A 716 -0.78 -23.90 15.37
CA THR A 716 -0.93 -23.19 16.63
C THR A 716 0.37 -23.45 17.36
N VAL A 717 1.23 -22.43 17.43
CA VAL A 717 2.45 -22.46 18.23
C VAL A 717 1.96 -22.61 19.67
N SER A 718 1.83 -23.85 20.12
CA SER A 718 1.71 -24.20 21.52
C SER A 718 2.98 -23.68 22.16
N ARG A 719 2.84 -22.53 22.80
CA ARG A 719 3.87 -21.94 23.64
C ARG A 719 4.25 -23.02 24.66
N PRO A 720 5.51 -23.49 24.73
CA PRO A 720 5.88 -24.48 25.72
C PRO A 720 5.58 -23.89 27.09
N SER A 721 4.82 -24.65 27.87
CA SER A 721 4.59 -24.42 29.30
C SER A 721 5.92 -24.12 29.94
N LYS A 722 6.09 -22.88 30.42
CA LYS A 722 7.25 -22.44 31.17
C LYS A 722 7.07 -22.94 32.60
N GLY A 723 7.33 -24.22 32.82
CA GLY A 723 7.16 -24.89 34.10
C GLY A 723 7.74 -26.28 34.02
N ASP A 724 9.07 -26.36 34.10
CA ASP A 724 9.84 -27.45 34.72
C ASP A 724 11.33 -27.22 34.40
N GLU A 725 11.93 -26.22 35.04
CA GLU A 725 13.39 -26.12 35.08
C GLU A 725 13.83 -25.40 36.37
N LEU A 726 13.77 -26.13 37.49
CA LEU A 726 14.50 -25.80 38.71
C LEU A 726 14.48 -27.01 39.65
N GLN A 727 15.44 -27.91 39.45
CA GLN A 727 16.16 -28.64 40.50
C GLN A 727 17.11 -29.63 39.84
N HIS A 728 18.39 -29.25 39.71
CA HIS A 728 19.53 -30.15 39.91
C HIS A 728 20.80 -29.29 39.97
N ALA A 729 21.23 -29.00 41.20
CA ALA A 729 22.58 -28.52 41.47
C ALA A 729 23.49 -29.74 41.65
N PRO A 730 24.68 -29.80 41.01
CA PRO A 730 25.71 -30.73 41.41
C PRO A 730 26.66 -30.07 42.41
N SER A 731 26.80 -30.72 43.57
CA SER A 731 27.88 -30.55 44.52
C SER A 731 29.23 -30.97 43.92
N ARG A 732 30.27 -30.14 44.08
CA ARG A 732 31.70 -30.49 43.99
C ARG A 732 32.44 -29.54 44.96
N THR A 733 33.07 -30.01 46.04
CA THR A 733 34.41 -30.64 46.13
C THR A 733 35.44 -30.14 45.15
#